data_AF-A0A8D8CWF6-F1
#
_entry.id   AF-A0A8D8CWF6-F1
#
_cell.length_a   1.000
_cell.length_b   1.000
_cell.length_c   1.000
_cell.angle_alpha   90.00
_cell.angle_beta   90.00
_cell.angle_gamma   90.00
#
_symmetry.space_group_name_H-M   'P 1'
#
loop_
_entity.id
_entity.type
_entity.pdbx_description
1 polymer ?
#
loop_
_entity_poly.entity_id
_entity_poly.type
_entity_poly.pdbx_seq_one_letter_code
_entity_poly.pdbx_strand_id
1 'polypeptide(L)'
;MEDVKRRRLSLGNQLARSSPKKVSCSKLNTGSVGDLVLIEGDVVESRDSGRCLDIVDTTGSVRLTAPNSLRTQLAKMHRTDRVTVVGRVRARPDPERSEGERTGDIEVLVERIVEMGRDSINLAEGGYAKVEWPEGLSALDVTEQERGKCSSESILEYFRRREYTCAVFRRHDIGRQVHLVGWLEDGGHLPDRMMLRDSYGAIQLRVSTIPEEQRNGIPENAVILATGTIRARPTMAKGLPTGTVEVYVDELEVLDPNKPYENPVSTRRLNINRFTDRTHNCGQLRASHAGQKVTLCGWLEYVRMNMFFTLRDGYGSTQVVVPEAVTNAVKLDGIPFESILKVTGTVVKRPYGQENGQQATGEIEVIMDSVEVLNPARSRLPIDIQEHNQAKEFLRIEHRYIDLRSAKLQHNLRLRSQIIMKMREFMINRCGFIEVETPTLFRRTPGGAQEFVVPTRKPDHFYSLVQSPQQFKQMLMSGAIDRYFQVARCYRDEATRPDRQPEFTQLDLELSFTDRHQIMSLVEGILDASWPSQLHPLQLPFPRMTYQEAMSRYGCDKPDTRFGLDLRDLSTILASNEKMRHGVATPDFGAFAIVAKPPNGNPKTFKTALTKVLKEYPRCKFAVSVVSDSWTESSIVNLFGVRETAEIKERLKLGTGDLMLLGYGKATEAQEMMGRVRLALYTELEERNLRVTRSVLAPNFLWIVDFPMFAANEETGQLETIHHPFTTAHPEDMHKLRSKQDLASIRSQSFDLVWNGMEIGGGSVRIHEAALQRMVLADILQIEHSHLQHLLDALESGCPPHGGFAIGLDRYISLICRAKSIREVIAFPKTINGKDPLSKAPVRITDEEKRLYHIRTVDVGEGEAEEEEKIEA
;
A
#
# COMPACT_ATOMS: atom_id res chain seq x y z
N MET A 1 -18.08 -61.33 -73.32
CA MET A 1 -18.29 -60.56 -72.07
C MET A 1 -17.23 -60.82 -70.99
N GLU A 2 -16.08 -61.40 -71.35
CA GLU A 2 -14.88 -61.47 -70.48
C GLU A 2 -13.77 -60.48 -70.89
N ASP A 3 -13.85 -59.86 -72.07
CA ASP A 3 -12.85 -58.87 -72.53
C ASP A 3 -13.10 -57.41 -72.11
N VAL A 4 -14.27 -57.12 -71.54
CA VAL A 4 -14.55 -55.79 -70.93
C VAL A 4 -14.10 -55.74 -69.46
N LYS A 5 -13.94 -56.91 -68.81
CA LYS A 5 -13.29 -57.02 -67.50
C LYS A 5 -11.76 -57.04 -67.59
N ARG A 6 -11.16 -57.41 -68.74
CA ARG A 6 -9.69 -57.38 -68.94
C ARG A 6 -9.12 -56.01 -69.34
N ARG A 7 -9.91 -55.07 -69.88
CA ARG A 7 -9.41 -53.72 -70.24
C ARG A 7 -9.40 -52.68 -69.12
N ARG A 8 -10.10 -52.90 -67.99
CA ARG A 8 -9.92 -52.07 -66.77
C ARG A 8 -8.76 -52.54 -65.88
N LEU A 9 -8.19 -53.70 -66.17
CA LEU A 9 -7.04 -54.27 -65.46
C LEU A 9 -5.66 -53.76 -65.95
N SER A 10 -5.62 -52.77 -66.86
CA SER A 10 -4.35 -52.15 -67.30
C SER A 10 -4.12 -50.69 -66.85
N LEU A 11 -5.08 -50.05 -66.17
CA LEU A 11 -4.83 -48.83 -65.38
C LEU A 11 -4.86 -49.07 -63.86
N GLY A 12 -5.45 -50.20 -63.43
CA GLY A 12 -5.56 -50.58 -62.02
C GLY A 12 -4.25 -51.02 -61.35
N ASN A 13 -3.13 -51.03 -62.09
CA ASN A 13 -1.81 -51.45 -61.58
C ASN A 13 -0.74 -50.33 -61.61
N GLN A 14 -1.13 -49.04 -61.63
CA GLN A 14 -0.17 -47.94 -61.49
C GLN A 14 -0.45 -46.89 -60.39
N LEU A 15 -1.49 -47.05 -59.56
CA LEU A 15 -1.75 -46.11 -58.45
C LEU A 15 -2.03 -46.79 -57.11
N ALA A 16 -1.44 -47.96 -56.86
CA ALA A 16 -1.26 -48.48 -55.52
C ALA A 16 0.13 -48.08 -55.01
N ARG A 17 0.15 -47.45 -53.82
CA ARG A 17 1.32 -47.21 -52.95
C ARG A 17 2.26 -46.07 -53.37
N SER A 18 1.85 -44.83 -53.13
CA SER A 18 2.82 -43.82 -52.70
C SER A 18 2.50 -43.41 -51.27
N SER A 19 3.37 -43.81 -50.34
CA SER A 19 3.43 -43.16 -49.02
C SER A 19 3.65 -41.66 -49.29
N PRO A 20 2.91 -40.75 -48.63
CA PRO A 20 3.13 -39.33 -48.86
C PRO A 20 4.57 -38.99 -48.51
N LYS A 21 5.29 -38.34 -49.43
CA LYS A 21 6.68 -37.94 -49.18
C LYS A 21 6.66 -36.75 -48.20
N LYS A 22 7.41 -36.83 -47.10
CA LYS A 22 7.62 -35.67 -46.23
C LYS A 22 8.50 -34.66 -46.96
N VAL A 23 7.96 -33.48 -47.28
CA VAL A 23 8.63 -32.47 -48.09
C VAL A 23 8.50 -31.11 -47.41
N SER A 24 9.60 -30.37 -47.36
CA SER A 24 9.62 -28.99 -46.86
C SER A 24 9.00 -28.04 -47.89
N CYS A 25 8.31 -26.99 -47.44
CA CYS A 25 7.54 -26.07 -48.27
C CYS A 25 8.34 -25.52 -49.47
N SER A 26 9.59 -25.12 -49.25
CA SER A 26 10.46 -24.55 -50.32
C SER A 26 10.94 -25.53 -51.39
N LYS A 27 10.80 -26.84 -51.17
CA LYS A 27 11.20 -27.87 -52.13
C LYS A 27 10.12 -28.15 -53.18
N LEU A 28 8.90 -27.68 -52.95
CA LEU A 28 7.80 -27.80 -53.88
C LEU A 28 7.95 -26.79 -55.02
N ASN A 29 7.69 -27.24 -56.24
CA ASN A 29 7.72 -26.42 -57.44
C ASN A 29 6.76 -27.01 -58.49
N THR A 30 6.69 -26.40 -59.67
CA THR A 30 5.84 -26.87 -60.77
C THR A 30 6.12 -28.33 -61.19
N GLY A 31 7.34 -28.83 -61.01
CA GLY A 31 7.70 -30.23 -61.21
C GLY A 31 7.17 -31.20 -60.14
N SER A 32 6.67 -30.69 -59.01
CA SER A 32 6.02 -31.48 -57.95
C SER A 32 4.52 -31.68 -58.20
N VAL A 33 3.94 -31.07 -59.25
CA VAL A 33 2.51 -31.18 -59.55
C VAL A 33 2.12 -32.65 -59.75
N GLY A 34 1.11 -33.08 -59.00
CA GLY A 34 0.65 -34.47 -58.97
C GLY A 34 1.23 -35.31 -57.83
N ASP A 35 2.29 -34.86 -57.15
CA ASP A 35 2.87 -35.58 -56.01
C ASP A 35 1.94 -35.58 -54.80
N LEU A 36 1.90 -36.71 -54.09
CA LEU A 36 1.28 -36.84 -52.77
C LEU A 36 2.32 -36.54 -51.69
N VAL A 37 2.08 -35.49 -50.93
CA VAL A 37 3.06 -34.92 -49.99
C VAL A 37 2.49 -34.83 -48.58
N LEU A 38 3.36 -35.01 -47.59
CA LEU A 38 3.12 -34.71 -46.18
C LEU A 38 3.91 -33.45 -45.85
N ILE A 39 3.20 -32.37 -45.53
CA ILE A 39 3.80 -31.07 -45.26
C ILE A 39 3.35 -30.61 -43.89
N GLU A 40 4.30 -30.04 -43.17
CA GLU A 40 4.14 -29.58 -41.81
C GLU A 40 4.60 -28.12 -41.76
N GLY A 41 3.75 -27.24 -41.26
CA GLY A 41 4.05 -25.81 -41.20
C GLY A 41 3.11 -25.06 -40.28
N ASP A 42 3.53 -23.85 -39.93
CA ASP A 42 2.76 -22.92 -39.10
C ASP A 42 1.85 -22.07 -39.99
N VAL A 43 0.62 -21.84 -39.52
CA VAL A 43 -0.39 -21.04 -40.26
C VAL A 43 -0.05 -19.55 -40.22
N VAL A 44 0.08 -18.93 -41.40
CA VAL A 44 0.50 -17.52 -41.58
C VAL A 44 -0.68 -16.59 -41.90
N GLU A 45 -1.55 -17.00 -42.83
CA GLU A 45 -2.65 -16.16 -43.30
C GLU A 45 -3.82 -17.02 -43.81
N SER A 46 -5.04 -16.75 -43.31
CA SER A 46 -6.28 -17.30 -43.84
C SER A 46 -6.94 -16.25 -44.73
N ARG A 47 -7.06 -16.51 -46.03
CA ARG A 47 -7.79 -15.66 -46.98
C ARG A 47 -9.07 -16.38 -47.43
N ASP A 48 -10.09 -15.61 -47.79
CA ASP A 48 -11.38 -16.11 -48.32
C ASP A 48 -12.09 -17.16 -47.44
N SER A 49 -12.47 -16.79 -46.22
CA SER A 49 -13.43 -17.56 -45.39
C SER A 49 -13.10 -19.06 -45.20
N GLY A 50 -11.81 -19.43 -45.19
CA GLY A 50 -11.35 -20.82 -45.01
C GLY A 50 -11.22 -21.63 -46.31
N ARG A 51 -11.17 -20.98 -47.48
CA ARG A 51 -10.97 -21.62 -48.77
C ARG A 51 -9.49 -21.90 -49.08
N CYS A 52 -8.61 -20.97 -48.68
CA CYS A 52 -7.17 -21.03 -48.87
C CYS A 52 -6.44 -20.64 -47.57
N LEU A 53 -5.39 -21.35 -47.23
CA LEU A 53 -4.59 -21.15 -46.02
C LEU A 53 -3.11 -21.23 -46.36
N ASP A 54 -2.32 -20.21 -46.05
CA ASP A 54 -0.87 -20.26 -46.28
C ASP A 54 -0.15 -20.81 -45.04
N ILE A 55 0.68 -21.84 -45.23
CA ILE A 55 1.53 -22.41 -44.19
C ILE A 55 3.00 -22.13 -44.48
N VAL A 56 3.80 -21.97 -43.42
CA VAL A 56 5.25 -21.74 -43.51
C VAL A 56 6.01 -22.75 -42.66
N ASP A 57 7.06 -23.33 -43.23
CA ASP A 57 8.02 -24.12 -42.47
C ASP A 57 9.35 -23.36 -42.33
N THR A 58 10.40 -24.03 -41.83
CA THR A 58 11.72 -23.41 -41.66
C THR A 58 12.43 -23.09 -42.98
N THR A 59 11.87 -23.50 -44.11
CA THR A 59 12.49 -23.44 -45.44
C THR A 59 11.75 -22.53 -46.42
N GLY A 60 10.43 -22.37 -46.29
CA GLY A 60 9.61 -21.50 -47.15
C GLY A 60 8.10 -21.61 -46.85
N SER A 61 7.28 -21.00 -47.70
CA SER A 61 5.81 -21.02 -47.60
C SER A 61 5.15 -21.78 -48.75
N VAL A 62 3.97 -22.34 -48.49
CA VAL A 62 3.11 -22.94 -49.51
C VAL A 62 1.63 -22.72 -49.17
N ARG A 63 0.81 -22.55 -50.20
CA ARG A 63 -0.64 -22.43 -50.07
C ARG A 63 -1.30 -23.80 -49.95
N LEU A 64 -2.19 -23.93 -48.99
CA LEU A 64 -3.14 -25.03 -48.86
C LEU A 64 -4.51 -24.61 -49.37
N THR A 65 -5.15 -25.49 -50.13
CA THR A 65 -6.57 -25.36 -50.51
C THR A 65 -7.34 -26.56 -50.02
N ALA A 66 -8.63 -26.40 -49.71
CA ALA A 66 -9.42 -27.48 -49.15
C ALA A 66 -10.77 -27.73 -49.81
N PRO A 67 -11.18 -29.02 -49.90
CA PRO A 67 -12.54 -29.39 -50.28
C PRO A 67 -13.53 -28.93 -49.21
N ASN A 68 -14.81 -28.78 -49.60
CA ASN A 68 -15.88 -28.27 -48.73
C ASN A 68 -15.96 -29.00 -47.37
N SER A 69 -15.62 -30.29 -47.31
CA SER A 69 -15.61 -31.10 -46.09
C SER A 69 -14.58 -30.67 -45.03
N LEU A 70 -13.47 -30.04 -45.44
CA LEU A 70 -12.37 -29.64 -44.55
C LEU A 70 -12.28 -28.13 -44.33
N ARG A 71 -13.08 -27.34 -45.06
CA ARG A 71 -13.08 -25.87 -44.94
C ARG A 71 -13.37 -25.38 -43.54
N THR A 72 -14.35 -25.96 -42.86
CA THR A 72 -14.71 -25.56 -41.49
C THR A 72 -13.59 -25.85 -40.48
N GLN A 73 -12.75 -26.86 -40.74
CA GLN A 73 -11.60 -27.18 -39.88
C GLN A 73 -10.45 -26.20 -40.12
N LEU A 74 -10.14 -25.87 -41.36
CA LEU A 74 -9.11 -24.86 -41.70
C LEU A 74 -9.52 -23.44 -41.32
N ALA A 75 -10.82 -23.09 -41.45
CA ALA A 75 -11.36 -21.79 -41.05
C ALA A 75 -11.25 -21.52 -39.53
N LYS A 76 -11.18 -22.58 -38.72
CA LYS A 76 -11.00 -22.49 -37.27
C LYS A 76 -9.53 -22.35 -36.85
N MET A 77 -8.58 -22.53 -37.77
CA MET A 77 -7.16 -22.39 -37.45
C MET A 77 -6.80 -20.91 -37.29
N HIS A 78 -6.12 -20.61 -36.19
CA HIS A 78 -5.61 -19.27 -35.92
C HIS A 78 -4.19 -19.12 -36.48
N ARG A 79 -3.78 -17.88 -36.75
CA ARG A 79 -2.36 -17.56 -36.94
C ARG A 79 -1.60 -18.14 -35.74
N THR A 80 -0.50 -18.86 -36.00
CA THR A 80 0.33 -19.63 -35.05
C THR A 80 -0.05 -21.08 -34.77
N ASP A 81 -1.16 -21.62 -35.29
CA ASP A 81 -1.42 -23.06 -35.18
C ASP A 81 -0.45 -23.83 -36.10
N ARG A 82 0.08 -24.97 -35.62
CA ARG A 82 0.91 -25.87 -36.43
C ARG A 82 0.04 -26.97 -37.00
N VAL A 83 0.15 -27.20 -38.30
CA VAL A 83 -0.66 -28.19 -39.01
C VAL A 83 0.22 -29.15 -39.79
N THR A 84 -0.06 -30.43 -39.65
CA THR A 84 0.49 -31.48 -40.51
C THR A 84 -0.61 -31.95 -41.45
N VAL A 85 -0.43 -31.74 -42.76
CA VAL A 85 -1.41 -32.13 -43.78
C VAL A 85 -0.83 -33.15 -44.74
N VAL A 86 -1.69 -34.04 -45.22
CA VAL A 86 -1.43 -34.80 -46.45
C VAL A 86 -2.30 -34.22 -47.54
N GLY A 87 -1.65 -33.84 -48.64
CA GLY A 87 -2.32 -33.26 -49.77
C GLY A 87 -1.60 -33.54 -51.08
N ARG A 88 -2.26 -33.22 -52.18
CA ARG A 88 -1.71 -33.40 -53.52
C ARG A 88 -1.38 -32.05 -54.12
N VAL A 89 -0.16 -31.91 -54.62
CA VAL A 89 0.32 -30.66 -55.24
C VAL A 89 -0.41 -30.45 -56.57
N ARG A 90 -0.88 -29.23 -56.82
CA ARG A 90 -1.58 -28.82 -58.03
C ARG A 90 -1.02 -27.49 -58.52
N ALA A 91 -1.14 -27.22 -59.81
CA ALA A 91 -0.92 -25.89 -60.35
C ALA A 91 -2.07 -24.97 -59.90
N ARG A 92 -1.76 -23.73 -59.53
CA ARG A 92 -2.79 -22.73 -59.25
C ARG A 92 -3.57 -22.36 -60.52
N PRO A 93 -4.85 -22.00 -60.41
CA PRO A 93 -5.62 -21.44 -61.53
C PRO A 93 -4.98 -20.12 -62.01
N ASP A 94 -4.98 -19.86 -63.32
CA ASP A 94 -4.54 -18.58 -63.92
C ASP A 94 -5.68 -17.55 -63.76
N PRO A 95 -5.82 -16.93 -62.58
CA PRO A 95 -5.09 -15.67 -62.31
C PRO A 95 -4.35 -15.62 -60.95
N GLU A 96 -4.28 -16.73 -60.20
CA GLU A 96 -3.66 -16.79 -58.86
C GLU A 96 -2.18 -17.21 -58.87
N ARG A 97 -1.61 -17.44 -60.06
CA ARG A 97 -0.18 -17.67 -60.23
C ARG A 97 0.60 -16.37 -60.03
N SER A 98 1.75 -16.48 -59.38
CA SER A 98 2.63 -15.34 -59.11
C SER A 98 4.00 -15.64 -59.70
N GLU A 99 4.27 -15.02 -60.85
CA GLU A 99 5.59 -15.07 -61.48
C GLU A 99 6.60 -14.33 -60.59
N GLY A 100 7.43 -15.10 -59.87
CA GLY A 100 8.48 -14.57 -58.99
C GLY A 100 8.67 -15.35 -57.69
N GLU A 101 7.64 -16.04 -57.20
CA GLU A 101 7.72 -16.89 -56.02
C GLU A 101 7.82 -18.37 -56.40
N ARG A 102 8.79 -19.11 -55.82
CA ARG A 102 9.08 -20.51 -56.20
C ARG A 102 7.89 -21.46 -56.02
N THR A 103 7.02 -21.17 -55.05
CA THR A 103 5.76 -21.88 -54.77
C THR A 103 4.52 -21.09 -55.24
N GLY A 104 4.71 -19.95 -55.91
CA GLY A 104 3.67 -19.04 -56.39
C GLY A 104 2.77 -19.63 -57.48
N ASP A 105 3.27 -20.63 -58.21
CA ASP A 105 2.54 -21.30 -59.30
C ASP A 105 1.82 -22.59 -58.86
N ILE A 106 2.01 -23.01 -57.61
CA ILE A 106 1.49 -24.27 -57.08
C ILE A 106 0.75 -24.09 -55.75
N GLU A 107 -0.15 -25.00 -55.47
CA GLU A 107 -0.86 -25.13 -54.20
C GLU A 107 -0.98 -26.62 -53.81
N VAL A 108 -1.32 -26.88 -52.56
CA VAL A 108 -1.53 -28.23 -52.06
C VAL A 108 -2.99 -28.40 -51.69
N LEU A 109 -3.71 -29.22 -52.46
CA LEU A 109 -5.07 -29.58 -52.09
C LEU A 109 -5.02 -30.57 -50.93
N VAL A 110 -5.51 -30.15 -49.77
CA VAL A 110 -5.56 -30.96 -48.55
C VAL A 110 -6.55 -32.10 -48.74
N GLU A 111 -6.05 -33.33 -48.63
CA GLU A 111 -6.86 -34.55 -48.64
C GLU A 111 -7.24 -34.97 -47.23
N ARG A 112 -6.31 -34.81 -46.27
CA ARG A 112 -6.57 -35.02 -44.84
C ARG A 112 -5.63 -34.18 -43.97
N ILE A 113 -6.12 -33.78 -42.81
CA ILE A 113 -5.32 -33.19 -41.75
C ILE A 113 -4.90 -34.33 -40.82
N VAL A 114 -3.58 -34.51 -40.65
CA VAL A 114 -3.00 -35.62 -39.87
C VAL A 114 -2.94 -35.27 -38.40
N GLU A 115 -2.57 -34.03 -38.09
CA GLU A 115 -2.41 -33.55 -36.73
C GLU A 115 -2.83 -32.08 -36.64
N MET A 116 -3.65 -31.77 -35.64
CA MET A 116 -4.01 -30.42 -35.23
C MET A 116 -3.72 -30.32 -33.74
N GLY A 117 -2.60 -29.72 -33.40
CA GLY A 117 -2.18 -29.56 -32.01
C GLY A 117 -2.05 -28.09 -31.65
N ARG A 118 -2.64 -27.71 -30.52
CA ARG A 118 -2.03 -26.72 -29.61
C ARG A 118 -1.19 -27.50 -28.60
N ASP A 119 -0.30 -28.36 -29.08
CA ASP A 119 0.28 -29.40 -28.25
C ASP A 119 1.79 -29.18 -28.16
N SER A 120 2.29 -28.94 -26.95
CA SER A 120 2.48 -29.92 -25.88
C SER A 120 3.59 -30.90 -26.26
N ILE A 121 4.56 -30.94 -25.36
CA ILE A 121 5.91 -31.43 -25.53
C ILE A 121 5.89 -32.95 -25.69
N ASN A 122 6.34 -33.46 -26.84
CA ASN A 122 7.33 -34.54 -26.92
C ASN A 122 7.77 -34.80 -28.36
N LEU A 123 8.94 -34.28 -28.72
CA LEU A 123 9.81 -34.90 -29.70
C LEU A 123 11.22 -34.89 -29.12
N ALA A 124 11.61 -36.04 -28.58
CA ALA A 124 12.99 -36.45 -28.62
C ALA A 124 13.52 -36.31 -30.06
N GLU A 125 14.75 -35.81 -30.18
CA GLU A 125 15.57 -35.74 -31.40
C GLU A 125 15.07 -34.77 -32.49
N GLY A 126 15.54 -33.51 -32.43
CA GLY A 126 15.28 -32.57 -33.53
C GLY A 126 15.78 -31.13 -33.36
N GLY A 127 17.07 -30.93 -33.12
CA GLY A 127 17.84 -29.78 -33.65
C GLY A 127 17.43 -28.35 -33.26
N TYR A 128 17.54 -27.99 -31.98
CA TYR A 128 17.83 -26.61 -31.56
C TYR A 128 18.78 -26.68 -30.36
N ALA A 129 19.73 -25.74 -30.25
CA ALA A 129 20.77 -25.76 -29.22
C ALA A 129 20.17 -26.00 -27.84
N LYS A 130 20.50 -27.15 -27.24
CA LYS A 130 20.22 -27.44 -25.84
C LYS A 130 21.00 -26.38 -25.05
N VAL A 131 20.29 -25.52 -24.32
CA VAL A 131 20.95 -24.68 -23.31
C VAL A 131 21.39 -25.65 -22.23
N GLU A 132 22.68 -25.95 -22.18
CA GLU A 132 23.27 -26.75 -21.11
C GLU A 132 23.43 -25.86 -19.88
N TRP A 133 22.79 -26.25 -18.78
CA TRP A 133 22.90 -25.55 -17.50
C TRP A 133 24.08 -26.14 -16.73
N PRO A 134 24.96 -25.31 -16.13
CA PRO A 134 25.96 -25.78 -15.19
C PRO A 134 25.30 -26.55 -14.04
N GLU A 135 25.92 -27.66 -13.59
CA GLU A 135 25.39 -28.45 -12.47
C GLU A 135 25.26 -27.57 -11.20
N GLY A 136 24.05 -27.49 -10.65
CA GLY A 136 23.78 -26.82 -9.36
C GLY A 136 23.25 -25.39 -9.44
N LEU A 137 23.06 -24.80 -10.63
CA LEU A 137 22.46 -23.46 -10.79
C LEU A 137 21.07 -23.54 -11.45
N SER A 138 20.13 -22.74 -10.97
CA SER A 138 18.87 -22.47 -11.65
C SER A 138 19.07 -21.48 -12.81
N ALA A 139 18.18 -21.50 -13.81
CA ALA A 139 18.21 -20.54 -14.92
C ALA A 139 18.14 -19.06 -14.50
N LEU A 140 17.72 -18.81 -13.27
CA LEU A 140 17.44 -17.48 -12.74
C LEU A 140 18.49 -17.02 -11.70
N ASP A 141 19.53 -17.82 -11.47
CA ASP A 141 20.61 -17.44 -10.55
C ASP A 141 21.51 -16.37 -11.18
N VAL A 142 22.14 -15.53 -10.37
CA VAL A 142 23.07 -14.51 -10.87
C VAL A 142 24.45 -15.11 -11.13
N THR A 143 24.91 -15.03 -12.37
CA THR A 143 26.20 -15.63 -12.79
C THR A 143 27.40 -14.72 -12.51
N GLU A 144 28.62 -15.28 -12.57
CA GLU A 144 29.86 -14.47 -12.51
C GLU A 144 29.97 -13.47 -13.68
N GLN A 145 29.43 -13.80 -14.86
CA GLN A 145 29.42 -12.90 -16.01
C GLN A 145 28.52 -11.68 -15.75
N GLU A 146 27.34 -11.88 -15.17
CA GLU A 146 26.46 -10.80 -14.71
C GLU A 146 27.11 -9.94 -13.63
N ARG A 147 27.81 -10.55 -12.67
CA ARG A 147 28.59 -9.83 -11.65
C ARG A 147 29.75 -9.04 -12.24
N GLY A 148 30.37 -9.55 -13.31
CA GLY A 148 31.43 -8.85 -14.03
C GLY A 148 30.92 -7.65 -14.84
N LYS A 149 29.66 -7.70 -15.32
CA LYS A 149 29.02 -6.62 -16.08
C LYS A 149 28.36 -5.56 -15.18
N CYS A 150 28.00 -5.91 -13.94
CA CYS A 150 27.28 -5.02 -13.03
C CYS A 150 28.08 -4.77 -11.73
N SER A 151 28.51 -3.53 -11.50
CA SER A 151 29.23 -3.15 -10.28
C SER A 151 28.33 -2.77 -9.10
N SER A 152 27.02 -2.60 -9.31
CA SER A 152 26.06 -2.19 -8.28
C SER A 152 25.13 -3.32 -7.84
N GLU A 153 24.96 -3.43 -6.53
CA GLU A 153 24.06 -4.39 -5.89
C GLU A 153 22.58 -4.14 -6.25
N SER A 154 22.20 -2.90 -6.56
CA SER A 154 20.83 -2.56 -6.99
C SER A 154 20.49 -3.16 -8.35
N ILE A 155 21.44 -3.12 -9.30
CA ILE A 155 21.29 -3.70 -10.64
C ILE A 155 21.29 -5.24 -10.54
N LEU A 156 22.14 -5.82 -9.68
CA LEU A 156 22.18 -7.27 -9.47
C LEU A 156 20.84 -7.81 -8.94
N GLU A 157 20.08 -7.02 -8.17
CA GLU A 157 18.74 -7.41 -7.70
C GLU A 157 17.74 -7.59 -8.85
N TYR A 158 17.87 -6.84 -9.96
CA TYR A 158 17.07 -7.08 -11.18
C TYR A 158 17.38 -8.44 -11.80
N PHE A 159 18.64 -8.86 -11.83
CA PHE A 159 19.01 -10.18 -12.33
C PHE A 159 18.54 -11.30 -11.39
N ARG A 160 18.56 -11.12 -10.05
CA ARG A 160 18.03 -12.11 -9.09
C ARG A 160 16.53 -12.32 -9.20
N ARG A 161 15.79 -11.27 -9.55
CA ARG A 161 14.33 -11.27 -9.59
C ARG A 161 13.75 -11.32 -11.00
N ARG A 162 14.58 -11.51 -12.02
CA ARG A 162 14.13 -11.64 -13.41
C ARG A 162 13.23 -12.86 -13.54
N GLU A 163 12.12 -12.70 -14.27
CA GLU A 163 11.19 -13.82 -14.51
C GLU A 163 11.72 -14.76 -15.60
N TYR A 164 12.49 -14.23 -16.55
CA TYR A 164 12.97 -14.97 -17.72
C TYR A 164 14.38 -14.55 -18.09
N THR A 165 15.11 -15.44 -18.77
CA THR A 165 16.37 -15.11 -19.44
C THR A 165 16.12 -14.86 -20.93
N CYS A 166 17.04 -14.16 -21.59
CA CYS A 166 16.98 -13.83 -23.00
C CYS A 166 17.02 -15.07 -23.92
N ALA A 167 17.31 -16.25 -23.38
CA ALA A 167 17.43 -17.50 -24.15
C ALA A 167 16.17 -18.36 -24.21
N VAL A 168 15.17 -18.13 -23.34
CA VAL A 168 14.09 -19.12 -23.12
C VAL A 168 12.96 -19.06 -24.14
N PHE A 169 12.78 -17.94 -24.84
CA PHE A 169 11.56 -17.70 -25.61
C PHE A 169 11.51 -18.45 -26.94
N ARG A 170 10.33 -18.98 -27.24
CA ARG A 170 10.04 -19.70 -28.48
C ARG A 170 8.72 -19.21 -29.09
N ARG A 171 8.33 -19.73 -30.25
CA ARG A 171 7.09 -19.31 -30.94
C ARG A 171 5.82 -19.47 -30.10
N HIS A 172 5.78 -20.41 -29.14
CA HIS A 172 4.63 -20.56 -28.25
C HIS A 172 4.48 -19.42 -27.23
N ASP A 173 5.50 -18.58 -27.03
CA ASP A 173 5.45 -17.41 -26.16
C ASP A 173 4.94 -16.15 -26.88
N ILE A 174 4.57 -16.22 -28.17
CA ILE A 174 4.06 -15.06 -28.92
C ILE A 174 2.81 -14.47 -28.24
N GLY A 175 2.79 -13.15 -28.08
CA GLY A 175 1.74 -12.41 -27.38
C GLY A 175 1.96 -12.31 -25.86
N ARG A 176 2.98 -12.98 -25.32
CA ARG A 176 3.41 -12.83 -23.93
C ARG A 176 4.10 -11.48 -23.75
N GLN A 177 3.70 -10.77 -22.70
CA GLN A 177 4.39 -9.58 -22.20
C GLN A 177 5.56 -10.05 -21.32
N VAL A 178 6.73 -9.44 -21.50
CA VAL A 178 7.97 -9.85 -20.84
C VAL A 178 8.76 -8.64 -20.36
N HIS A 179 9.48 -8.83 -19.26
CA HIS A 179 10.46 -7.90 -18.71
C HIS A 179 11.82 -8.58 -18.76
N LEU A 180 12.75 -8.03 -19.54
CA LEU A 180 14.07 -8.60 -19.75
C LEU A 180 15.13 -7.63 -19.27
N VAL A 181 16.02 -8.14 -18.42
CA VAL A 181 17.20 -7.42 -17.97
C VAL A 181 18.43 -8.00 -18.66
N GLY A 182 19.30 -7.13 -19.15
CA GLY A 182 20.50 -7.53 -19.86
C GLY A 182 21.30 -6.32 -20.34
N TRP A 183 22.39 -6.57 -21.04
CA TRP A 183 23.20 -5.54 -21.69
C TRP A 183 23.08 -5.63 -23.21
N LEU A 184 23.33 -4.52 -23.88
CA LEU A 184 23.31 -4.43 -25.34
C LEU A 184 24.65 -4.91 -25.93
N GLU A 185 24.62 -5.65 -27.05
CA GLU A 185 25.84 -6.08 -27.76
C GLU A 185 26.39 -5.01 -28.71
N ASP A 186 27.73 -4.94 -28.81
CA ASP A 186 28.45 -4.05 -29.72
C ASP A 186 28.35 -4.53 -31.18
N GLY A 187 27.86 -3.66 -32.07
CA GLY A 187 27.89 -3.89 -33.52
C GLY A 187 26.59 -3.56 -34.24
N GLY A 188 26.48 -2.33 -34.75
CA GLY A 188 25.52 -1.94 -35.79
C GLY A 188 24.06 -1.91 -35.34
N HIS A 189 23.69 -0.92 -34.53
CA HIS A 189 22.28 -0.61 -34.28
C HIS A 189 21.60 -0.30 -35.62
N LEU A 190 20.76 -1.21 -36.09
CA LEU A 190 19.80 -0.87 -37.13
C LEU A 190 18.79 0.12 -36.50
N PRO A 191 18.28 1.11 -37.25
CA PRO A 191 17.45 2.18 -36.69
C PRO A 191 16.22 1.71 -35.91
N ASP A 192 15.74 0.48 -36.13
CA ASP A 192 14.56 -0.09 -35.49
C ASP A 192 14.85 -1.34 -34.63
N ARG A 193 16.12 -1.75 -34.44
CA ARG A 193 16.47 -3.02 -33.79
C ARG A 193 17.69 -2.93 -32.89
N MET A 194 17.64 -3.66 -31.78
CA MET A 194 18.75 -3.81 -30.83
C MET A 194 18.89 -5.28 -30.42
N MET A 195 20.06 -5.68 -29.94
CA MET A 195 20.30 -7.04 -29.42
C MET A 195 20.49 -6.96 -27.90
N LEU A 196 19.60 -7.59 -27.15
CA LEU A 196 19.70 -7.69 -25.69
C LEU A 196 20.30 -9.04 -25.31
N ARG A 197 21.30 -9.03 -24.44
CA ARG A 197 22.02 -10.21 -23.98
C ARG A 197 22.05 -10.28 -22.46
N ASP A 198 21.91 -11.50 -21.95
CA ASP A 198 22.29 -11.87 -20.59
C ASP A 198 23.31 -13.01 -20.63
N SER A 199 23.61 -13.60 -19.48
CA SER A 199 24.63 -14.67 -19.39
C SER A 199 24.16 -15.99 -20.02
N TYR A 200 22.88 -16.11 -20.35
CA TYR A 200 22.25 -17.35 -20.81
C TYR A 200 21.93 -17.31 -22.31
N GLY A 201 21.77 -16.11 -22.88
CA GLY A 201 21.64 -15.94 -24.32
C GLY A 201 21.25 -14.53 -24.73
N ALA A 202 20.75 -14.42 -25.96
CA ALA A 202 20.39 -13.13 -26.53
C ALA A 202 19.04 -13.19 -27.24
N ILE A 203 18.36 -12.05 -27.29
CA ILE A 203 17.11 -11.86 -28.02
C ILE A 203 17.09 -10.50 -28.71
N GLN A 204 16.51 -10.47 -29.91
CA GLN A 204 16.36 -9.23 -30.66
C GLN A 204 15.21 -8.40 -30.09
N LEU A 205 15.48 -7.13 -29.85
CA LEU A 205 14.51 -6.10 -29.50
C LEU A 205 14.13 -5.30 -30.75
N ARG A 206 12.83 -5.04 -30.89
CA ARG A 206 12.26 -4.12 -31.89
C ARG A 206 11.83 -2.84 -31.17
N VAL A 207 12.49 -1.74 -31.49
CA VAL A 207 12.39 -0.47 -30.73
C VAL A 207 11.81 0.66 -31.57
N SER A 208 10.90 0.35 -32.50
CA SER A 208 10.25 1.33 -33.38
C SER A 208 9.35 2.34 -32.66
N THR A 209 8.89 1.97 -31.46
CA THR A 209 8.04 2.75 -30.55
C THR A 209 8.84 3.65 -29.61
N ILE A 210 10.15 3.42 -29.48
CA ILE A 210 11.03 4.20 -28.61
C ILE A 210 11.55 5.42 -29.39
N PRO A 211 11.49 6.64 -28.82
CA PRO A 211 12.02 7.85 -29.46
C PRO A 211 13.48 7.71 -29.90
N GLU A 212 13.84 8.29 -31.03
CA GLU A 212 15.20 8.23 -31.59
C GLU A 212 16.26 8.86 -30.66
N GLU A 213 15.93 9.98 -30.01
CA GLU A 213 16.80 10.62 -29.01
C GLU A 213 17.12 9.69 -27.84
N GLN A 214 16.11 8.97 -27.34
CA GLN A 214 16.28 8.02 -26.25
C GLN A 214 17.12 6.83 -26.67
N ARG A 215 16.98 6.34 -27.92
CA ARG A 215 17.77 5.22 -28.45
C ARG A 215 19.24 5.61 -28.63
N ASN A 216 19.50 6.79 -29.17
CA ASN A 216 20.86 7.29 -29.42
C ASN A 216 21.58 7.70 -28.13
N GLY A 217 20.85 7.96 -27.05
CA GLY A 217 21.41 8.31 -25.74
C GLY A 217 21.83 7.12 -24.87
N ILE A 218 21.60 5.87 -25.31
CA ILE A 218 21.95 4.68 -24.52
C ILE A 218 23.45 4.41 -24.65
N PRO A 219 24.21 4.37 -23.53
CA PRO A 219 25.63 4.04 -23.57
C PRO A 219 25.88 2.62 -24.09
N GLU A 220 27.01 2.42 -24.77
CA GLU A 220 27.48 1.08 -25.13
C GLU A 220 27.63 0.22 -23.86
N ASN A 221 27.26 -1.05 -23.94
CA ASN A 221 27.24 -1.99 -22.82
C ASN A 221 26.34 -1.59 -21.62
N ALA A 222 25.44 -0.61 -21.76
CA ALA A 222 24.50 -0.26 -20.71
C ALA A 222 23.63 -1.47 -20.33
N VAL A 223 23.41 -1.64 -19.03
CA VAL A 223 22.43 -2.59 -18.51
C VAL A 223 21.06 -1.94 -18.59
N ILE A 224 20.15 -2.58 -19.30
CA ILE A 224 18.81 -2.06 -19.54
C ILE A 224 17.75 -3.03 -19.01
N LEU A 225 16.60 -2.47 -18.69
CA LEU A 225 15.34 -3.19 -18.51
C LEU A 225 14.46 -2.91 -19.73
N ALA A 226 14.19 -3.95 -20.51
CA ALA A 226 13.30 -3.89 -21.67
C ALA A 226 11.96 -4.55 -21.34
N THR A 227 10.87 -3.79 -21.49
CA THR A 227 9.50 -4.30 -21.34
C THR A 227 8.82 -4.34 -22.69
N GLY A 228 8.19 -5.46 -23.03
CA GLY A 228 7.53 -5.57 -24.32
C GLY A 228 6.82 -6.89 -24.60
N THR A 229 6.25 -7.00 -25.80
CA THR A 229 5.52 -8.21 -26.22
C THR A 229 6.34 -9.07 -27.18
N ILE A 230 6.36 -10.39 -26.95
CA ILE A 230 6.97 -11.35 -27.88
C ILE A 230 6.16 -11.45 -29.17
N ARG A 231 6.86 -11.37 -30.31
CA ARG A 231 6.31 -11.52 -31.66
C ARG A 231 7.12 -12.51 -32.47
N ALA A 232 6.49 -13.07 -33.51
CA ALA A 232 7.20 -13.90 -34.49
C ALA A 232 8.16 -13.03 -35.31
N ARG A 233 9.37 -13.54 -35.58
CA ARG A 233 10.24 -12.94 -36.59
C ARG A 233 9.76 -13.36 -37.99
N PRO A 234 9.74 -12.43 -38.96
CA PRO A 234 9.44 -12.75 -40.36
C PRO A 234 10.45 -13.74 -40.98
N THR A 235 11.70 -13.71 -40.50
CA THR A 235 12.80 -14.58 -40.97
C THR A 235 13.56 -15.13 -39.79
N MET A 236 13.93 -16.41 -39.81
CA MET A 236 14.70 -17.03 -38.73
C MET A 236 16.13 -16.47 -38.69
N ALA A 237 16.60 -16.03 -37.52
CA ALA A 237 18.02 -15.72 -37.31
C ALA A 237 18.79 -17.01 -37.05
N LYS A 238 19.77 -17.29 -37.91
CA LYS A 238 20.71 -18.39 -37.69
C LYS A 238 21.65 -18.02 -36.55
N GLY A 239 21.85 -18.92 -35.60
CA GLY A 239 22.81 -18.76 -34.49
C GLY A 239 22.24 -18.20 -33.18
N LEU A 240 20.96 -17.82 -33.12
CA LEU A 240 20.30 -17.40 -31.87
C LEU A 240 19.32 -18.47 -31.37
N PRO A 241 19.36 -18.86 -30.08
CA PRO A 241 18.38 -19.80 -29.49
C PRO A 241 16.93 -19.32 -29.66
N THR A 242 16.72 -18.01 -29.67
CA THR A 242 15.44 -17.32 -29.86
C THR A 242 15.17 -16.91 -31.31
N GLY A 243 15.93 -17.43 -32.29
CA GLY A 243 15.97 -16.93 -33.67
C GLY A 243 14.63 -16.86 -34.43
N THR A 244 13.57 -17.46 -33.89
CA THR A 244 12.19 -17.43 -34.41
C THR A 244 11.30 -16.32 -33.84
N VAL A 245 11.71 -15.62 -32.77
CA VAL A 245 10.92 -14.61 -32.07
C VAL A 245 11.74 -13.36 -31.73
N GLU A 246 11.07 -12.22 -31.60
CA GLU A 246 11.64 -10.94 -31.17
C GLU A 246 10.71 -10.25 -30.18
N VAL A 247 11.23 -9.31 -29.39
CA VAL A 247 10.43 -8.52 -28.43
C VAL A 247 10.15 -7.16 -29.02
N TYR A 248 8.88 -6.81 -29.17
CA TYR A 248 8.46 -5.44 -29.48
C TYR A 248 8.42 -4.65 -28.19
N VAL A 249 9.33 -3.69 -28.06
CA VAL A 249 9.60 -2.99 -26.79
C VAL A 249 8.61 -1.84 -26.63
N ASP A 250 7.81 -1.90 -25.58
CA ASP A 250 6.89 -0.83 -25.21
C ASP A 250 7.62 0.24 -24.37
N GLU A 251 8.50 -0.20 -23.46
CA GLU A 251 9.28 0.66 -22.57
C GLU A 251 10.73 0.14 -22.45
N LEU A 252 11.68 1.07 -22.38
CA LEU A 252 13.10 0.76 -22.25
C LEU A 252 13.75 1.71 -21.24
N GLU A 253 14.29 1.16 -20.17
CA GLU A 253 14.96 1.89 -19.09
C GLU A 253 16.43 1.51 -19.04
N VAL A 254 17.33 2.51 -18.99
CA VAL A 254 18.74 2.30 -18.65
C VAL A 254 18.83 2.28 -17.13
N LEU A 255 19.30 1.18 -16.55
CA LEU A 255 19.35 1.02 -15.10
C LEU A 255 20.49 1.86 -14.51
N ASP A 256 20.14 2.78 -13.61
CA ASP A 256 21.11 3.62 -12.90
C ASP A 256 21.68 2.86 -11.68
N PRO A 257 23.01 2.67 -11.60
CA PRO A 257 23.67 2.05 -10.45
C PRO A 257 23.35 2.70 -9.10
N ASN A 258 22.99 3.99 -9.08
CA ASN A 258 22.71 4.77 -7.87
C ASN A 258 21.22 4.76 -7.49
N LYS A 259 20.33 4.25 -8.36
CA LYS A 259 18.89 4.13 -8.08
C LYS A 259 18.62 2.81 -7.32
N PRO A 260 17.81 2.82 -6.25
CA PRO A 260 17.42 1.58 -5.56
C PRO A 260 16.56 0.69 -6.47
N TYR A 261 16.60 -0.63 -6.23
CA TYR A 261 15.83 -1.61 -6.99
C TYR A 261 14.31 -1.33 -6.93
N GLU A 262 13.68 -1.18 -8.09
CA GLU A 262 12.23 -1.10 -8.23
C GLU A 262 11.69 -2.45 -8.65
N ASN A 263 10.82 -3.04 -7.83
CA ASN A 263 10.29 -4.38 -8.05
C ASN A 263 9.36 -4.40 -9.28
N PRO A 264 9.72 -5.05 -10.41
CA PRO A 264 8.89 -5.12 -11.60
C PRO A 264 7.85 -6.23 -11.46
N VAL A 265 7.21 -6.38 -10.28
CA VAL A 265 6.14 -7.38 -10.06
C VAL A 265 5.06 -7.17 -11.10
N SER A 266 5.02 -8.06 -12.10
CA SER A 266 3.94 -8.30 -13.06
C SER A 266 3.01 -7.08 -13.27
N THR A 267 3.47 -6.07 -14.01
CA THR A 267 2.60 -4.97 -14.43
C THR A 267 1.82 -5.31 -15.70
N ARG A 268 1.09 -6.43 -15.68
CA ARG A 268 -0.30 -6.32 -16.15
C ARG A 268 -1.07 -5.51 -15.12
N ARG A 269 -0.73 -4.22 -14.95
CA ARG A 269 -1.74 -3.25 -14.55
C ARG A 269 -2.71 -3.25 -15.71
N LEU A 270 -3.74 -4.08 -15.59
CA LEU A 270 -4.84 -4.06 -16.51
C LEU A 270 -5.29 -2.61 -16.59
N ASN A 271 -5.53 -2.13 -17.82
CA ASN A 271 -6.11 -0.81 -18.02
C ASN A 271 -7.25 -0.68 -17.02
N ILE A 272 -7.22 0.34 -16.16
CA ILE A 272 -8.17 0.51 -15.07
C ILE A 272 -9.62 0.59 -15.57
N ASN A 273 -9.77 0.88 -16.86
CA ASN A 273 -11.05 0.99 -17.55
C ASN A 273 -11.47 -0.29 -18.28
N ARG A 274 -10.65 -1.36 -18.24
CA ARG A 274 -10.90 -2.65 -18.91
C ARG A 274 -12.27 -3.24 -18.59
N PHE A 275 -12.74 -3.06 -17.37
CA PHE A 275 -14.00 -3.60 -16.87
C PHE A 275 -15.10 -2.54 -16.77
N THR A 276 -15.05 -1.51 -17.62
CA THR A 276 -15.95 -0.37 -17.57
C THR A 276 -16.39 0.08 -18.97
N ASP A 277 -17.50 0.82 -19.06
CA ASP A 277 -18.00 1.41 -20.32
C ASP A 277 -17.25 2.68 -20.75
N ARG A 278 -16.14 3.01 -20.09
CA ARG A 278 -15.26 4.13 -20.45
C ARG A 278 -13.94 3.59 -20.99
N THR A 279 -13.29 4.39 -21.82
CA THR A 279 -11.97 4.05 -22.39
C THR A 279 -10.82 4.55 -21.49
N HIS A 280 -11.06 5.68 -20.83
CA HIS A 280 -10.10 6.42 -20.01
C HIS A 280 -10.83 6.95 -18.77
N ASN A 281 -10.10 7.18 -17.70
CA ASN A 281 -10.62 7.98 -16.58
C ASN A 281 -10.42 9.48 -16.87
N CYS A 282 -11.16 10.35 -16.16
CA CYS A 282 -11.16 11.78 -16.42
C CYS A 282 -9.84 12.47 -16.06
N GLY A 283 -8.92 11.83 -15.33
CA GLY A 283 -7.60 12.38 -14.99
C GLY A 283 -6.43 11.84 -15.83
N GLN A 284 -6.69 10.89 -16.74
CA GLN A 284 -5.64 10.10 -17.42
C GLN A 284 -5.10 10.76 -18.70
N LEU A 285 -5.90 11.57 -19.38
CA LEU A 285 -5.55 12.10 -20.70
C LEU A 285 -4.37 13.07 -20.64
N ARG A 286 -3.52 13.03 -21.67
CA ARG A 286 -2.29 13.81 -21.84
C ARG A 286 -2.14 14.19 -23.31
N ALA A 287 -1.21 15.09 -23.64
CA ALA A 287 -0.91 15.48 -25.02
C ALA A 287 -0.63 14.28 -25.96
N SER A 288 -0.07 13.18 -25.44
CA SER A 288 0.15 11.92 -26.18
C SER A 288 -1.14 11.23 -26.66
N HIS A 289 -2.30 11.58 -26.11
CA HIS A 289 -3.59 11.02 -26.48
C HIS A 289 -4.30 11.85 -27.57
N ALA A 290 -3.70 12.96 -28.05
CA ALA A 290 -4.30 13.79 -29.07
C ALA A 290 -4.63 12.98 -30.34
N GLY A 291 -5.81 13.23 -30.92
CA GLY A 291 -6.36 12.50 -32.06
C GLY A 291 -7.11 11.20 -31.71
N GLN A 292 -7.03 10.73 -30.46
CA GLN A 292 -7.72 9.50 -30.07
C GLN A 292 -9.21 9.74 -29.80
N LYS A 293 -10.05 8.80 -30.23
CA LYS A 293 -11.45 8.73 -29.78
C LYS A 293 -11.53 8.12 -28.39
N VAL A 294 -12.21 8.81 -27.49
CA VAL A 294 -12.34 8.43 -26.09
C VAL A 294 -13.79 8.48 -25.63
N THR A 295 -14.12 7.62 -24.69
CA THR A 295 -15.33 7.67 -23.87
C THR A 295 -14.92 7.93 -22.43
N LEU A 296 -15.50 8.97 -21.82
CA LEU A 296 -15.31 9.36 -20.43
C LEU A 296 -16.66 9.32 -19.71
N CYS A 297 -16.66 8.88 -18.46
CA CYS A 297 -17.82 8.93 -17.58
C CYS A 297 -17.43 9.61 -16.27
N GLY A 298 -18.25 10.57 -15.81
CA GLY A 298 -17.97 11.33 -14.60
C GLY A 298 -19.09 12.28 -14.20
N TRP A 299 -18.83 13.10 -13.20
CA TRP A 299 -19.71 14.14 -12.68
C TRP A 299 -19.48 15.46 -13.42
N LEU A 300 -20.58 16.13 -13.78
CA LEU A 300 -20.56 17.48 -14.30
C LEU A 300 -20.12 18.46 -13.20
N GLU A 301 -18.90 18.99 -13.30
CA GLU A 301 -18.32 19.86 -12.26
C GLU A 301 -18.63 21.35 -12.51
N TYR A 302 -18.49 21.80 -13.75
CA TYR A 302 -18.72 23.20 -14.13
C TYR A 302 -19.13 23.31 -15.60
N VAL A 303 -19.94 24.31 -15.93
CA VAL A 303 -20.33 24.67 -17.31
C VAL A 303 -19.98 26.14 -17.55
N ARG A 304 -19.36 26.44 -18.70
CA ARG A 304 -19.00 27.80 -19.13
C ARG A 304 -19.60 28.11 -20.49
N MET A 305 -20.45 29.13 -20.54
CA MET A 305 -21.02 29.69 -21.78
C MET A 305 -21.69 28.65 -22.69
N ASN A 306 -22.14 27.50 -22.15
CA ASN A 306 -22.60 26.31 -22.90
C ASN A 306 -21.64 25.75 -23.96
N MET A 307 -20.42 26.26 -24.02
CA MET A 307 -19.40 25.81 -24.97
C MET A 307 -18.39 24.88 -24.31
N PHE A 308 -18.24 24.96 -23.00
CA PHE A 308 -17.28 24.13 -22.24
C PHE A 308 -17.94 23.58 -21.00
N PHE A 309 -17.59 22.35 -20.65
CA PHE A 309 -17.87 21.82 -19.33
C PHE A 309 -16.73 20.95 -18.84
N THR A 310 -16.61 20.82 -17.53
CA THR A 310 -15.60 19.95 -16.90
C THR A 310 -16.26 18.68 -16.42
N LEU A 311 -15.72 17.55 -16.85
CA LEU A 311 -16.12 16.23 -16.38
C LEU A 311 -15.09 15.72 -15.38
N ARG A 312 -15.55 15.34 -14.20
CA ARG A 312 -14.70 14.91 -13.09
C ARG A 312 -15.01 13.48 -12.69
N ASP A 313 -13.99 12.71 -12.34
CA ASP A 313 -14.16 11.46 -11.63
C ASP A 313 -13.19 11.35 -10.44
N GLY A 314 -13.10 10.18 -9.82
CA GLY A 314 -12.20 9.98 -8.67
C GLY A 314 -10.70 10.07 -8.99
N TYR A 315 -10.31 10.25 -10.25
CA TYR A 315 -8.91 10.31 -10.71
C TYR A 315 -8.49 11.70 -11.17
N GLY A 316 -9.44 12.60 -11.42
CA GLY A 316 -9.17 13.96 -11.86
C GLY A 316 -10.31 14.50 -12.71
N SER A 317 -10.04 15.56 -13.47
CA SER A 317 -11.01 16.18 -14.35
C SER A 317 -10.44 16.46 -15.74
N THR A 318 -11.33 16.50 -16.74
CA THR A 318 -11.02 16.81 -18.13
C THR A 318 -12.01 17.85 -18.64
N GLN A 319 -11.52 18.85 -19.37
CA GLN A 319 -12.35 19.81 -20.09
C GLN A 319 -12.94 19.17 -21.34
N VAL A 320 -14.23 19.36 -21.54
CA VAL A 320 -14.97 18.94 -22.72
C VAL A 320 -15.51 20.19 -23.44
N VAL A 321 -15.31 20.23 -24.75
CA VAL A 321 -15.79 21.30 -25.63
C VAL A 321 -17.03 20.83 -26.37
N VAL A 322 -18.06 21.67 -26.39
CA VAL A 322 -19.29 21.48 -27.16
C VAL A 322 -19.10 22.18 -28.52
N PRO A 323 -19.07 21.45 -29.64
CA PRO A 323 -18.97 22.06 -30.96
C PRO A 323 -20.20 22.92 -31.28
N GLU A 324 -20.00 24.08 -31.93
CA GLU A 324 -21.10 25.00 -32.32
C GLU A 324 -22.26 24.31 -33.05
N ALA A 325 -21.95 23.33 -33.90
CA ALA A 325 -22.93 22.56 -34.66
C ALA A 325 -23.91 21.75 -33.76
N VAL A 326 -23.52 21.45 -32.52
CA VAL A 326 -24.26 20.60 -31.57
C VAL A 326 -24.82 21.42 -30.40
N THR A 327 -24.34 22.65 -30.19
CA THR A 327 -24.71 23.53 -29.07
C THR A 327 -26.22 23.79 -28.97
N ASN A 328 -26.93 23.83 -30.10
CA ASN A 328 -28.39 24.02 -30.11
C ASN A 328 -29.18 22.74 -29.79
N ALA A 329 -28.58 21.56 -30.00
CA ALA A 329 -29.23 20.26 -29.81
C ALA A 329 -29.02 19.71 -28.38
N VAL A 330 -27.90 20.05 -27.75
CA VAL A 330 -27.56 19.60 -26.39
C VAL A 330 -27.70 20.78 -25.41
N LYS A 331 -28.79 20.81 -24.65
CA LYS A 331 -28.98 21.78 -23.58
C LYS A 331 -28.27 21.31 -22.30
N LEU A 332 -27.04 21.78 -22.11
CA LEU A 332 -26.35 21.65 -20.83
C LEU A 332 -26.97 22.56 -19.75
N ASP A 333 -27.50 23.71 -20.16
CA ASP A 333 -28.30 24.59 -19.31
C ASP A 333 -29.53 23.86 -18.76
N GLY A 334 -29.49 23.58 -17.45
CA GLY A 334 -30.55 22.89 -16.74
C GLY A 334 -30.16 21.51 -16.22
N ILE A 335 -29.01 20.96 -16.63
CA ILE A 335 -28.44 19.77 -15.98
C ILE A 335 -27.80 20.21 -14.67
N PRO A 336 -28.27 19.72 -13.51
CA PRO A 336 -27.66 20.05 -12.23
C PRO A 336 -26.18 19.66 -12.20
N PHE A 337 -25.33 20.47 -11.57
CA PHE A 337 -23.98 20.04 -11.23
C PHE A 337 -24.02 18.75 -10.44
N GLU A 338 -22.96 17.96 -10.56
CA GLU A 338 -22.85 16.62 -9.99
C GLU A 338 -23.83 15.59 -10.57
N SER A 339 -24.47 15.90 -11.71
CA SER A 339 -25.10 14.87 -12.56
C SER A 339 -24.05 14.02 -13.24
N ILE A 340 -24.34 12.74 -13.42
CA ILE A 340 -23.42 11.78 -14.05
C ILE A 340 -23.63 11.80 -15.56
N LEU A 341 -22.56 12.08 -16.30
CA LEU A 341 -22.54 12.13 -17.75
C LEU A 341 -21.61 11.06 -18.31
N LYS A 342 -22.00 10.51 -19.46
CA LYS A 342 -21.14 9.74 -20.37
C LYS A 342 -20.90 10.57 -21.62
N VAL A 343 -19.65 10.80 -21.95
CA VAL A 343 -19.22 11.66 -23.06
C VAL A 343 -18.34 10.84 -23.98
N THR A 344 -18.68 10.82 -25.27
CA THR A 344 -17.77 10.34 -26.32
C THR A 344 -17.23 11.51 -27.09
N GLY A 345 -15.95 11.49 -27.44
CA GLY A 345 -15.35 12.58 -28.20
C GLY A 345 -13.93 12.29 -28.65
N THR A 346 -13.29 13.30 -29.24
CA THR A 346 -11.92 13.22 -29.73
C THR A 346 -11.01 14.13 -28.91
N VAL A 347 -9.88 13.61 -28.45
CA VAL A 347 -8.89 14.39 -27.69
C VAL A 347 -8.15 15.34 -28.63
N VAL A 348 -8.03 16.61 -28.26
CA VAL A 348 -7.23 17.60 -28.98
C VAL A 348 -6.33 18.36 -28.01
N LYS A 349 -5.25 18.94 -28.51
CA LYS A 349 -4.45 19.89 -27.72
C LYS A 349 -5.23 21.19 -27.57
N ARG A 350 -5.12 21.83 -26.42
CA ARG A 350 -5.66 23.18 -26.25
C ARG A 350 -4.97 24.16 -27.18
N PRO A 351 -5.65 25.26 -27.58
CA PRO A 351 -5.01 26.34 -28.30
C PRO A 351 -3.81 26.89 -27.52
N TYR A 352 -2.78 27.32 -28.25
CA TYR A 352 -1.57 27.90 -27.66
C TYR A 352 -1.90 29.06 -26.71
N GLY A 353 -1.38 29.01 -25.49
CA GLY A 353 -1.62 30.00 -24.44
C GLY A 353 -2.88 29.75 -23.60
N GLN A 354 -3.64 28.68 -23.86
CA GLN A 354 -4.82 28.27 -23.08
C GLN A 354 -4.58 26.99 -22.25
N GLU A 355 -3.33 26.53 -22.19
CA GLU A 355 -2.94 25.40 -21.36
C GLU A 355 -3.09 25.73 -19.88
N ASN A 356 -3.64 24.79 -19.10
CA ASN A 356 -3.78 24.96 -17.65
C ASN A 356 -2.69 24.17 -16.90
N GLY A 357 -1.60 24.83 -16.53
CA GLY A 357 -0.50 24.21 -15.77
C GLY A 357 -0.89 23.68 -14.38
N GLN A 358 -2.07 24.02 -13.86
CA GLN A 358 -2.55 23.51 -12.57
C GLN A 358 -3.29 22.16 -12.70
N GLN A 359 -3.64 21.72 -13.90
CA GLN A 359 -4.36 20.48 -14.16
C GLN A 359 -3.50 19.51 -14.96
N ALA A 360 -3.50 18.23 -14.56
CA ALA A 360 -2.75 17.19 -15.27
C ALA A 360 -3.23 16.96 -16.72
N THR A 361 -4.49 17.32 -17.01
CA THR A 361 -5.12 17.28 -18.34
C THR A 361 -5.12 18.66 -19.02
N GLY A 362 -4.41 19.64 -18.45
CA GLY A 362 -4.51 21.05 -18.84
C GLY A 362 -3.95 21.39 -20.21
N GLU A 363 -3.16 20.51 -20.82
CA GLU A 363 -2.66 20.65 -22.20
C GLU A 363 -3.66 20.17 -23.26
N ILE A 364 -4.73 19.48 -22.85
CA ILE A 364 -5.70 18.87 -23.75
C ILE A 364 -7.14 19.27 -23.40
N GLU A 365 -8.04 18.97 -24.34
CA GLU A 365 -9.48 18.98 -24.15
C GLU A 365 -10.13 17.92 -25.04
N VAL A 366 -11.38 17.57 -24.78
CA VAL A 366 -12.14 16.61 -25.57
C VAL A 366 -13.22 17.32 -26.36
N ILE A 367 -13.14 17.28 -27.69
CA ILE A 367 -14.22 17.74 -28.56
C ILE A 367 -15.32 16.69 -28.53
N MET A 368 -16.50 17.07 -28.03
CA MET A 368 -17.62 16.16 -27.81
C MET A 368 -18.29 15.73 -29.12
N ASP A 369 -18.41 14.42 -29.32
CA ASP A 369 -19.24 13.81 -30.36
C ASP A 369 -20.67 13.58 -29.84
N SER A 370 -20.81 13.07 -28.61
CA SER A 370 -22.10 12.79 -27.98
C SER A 370 -22.02 12.88 -26.46
N VAL A 371 -23.15 13.17 -25.83
CA VAL A 371 -23.33 13.15 -24.37
C VAL A 371 -24.63 12.45 -23.99
N GLU A 372 -24.56 11.63 -22.95
CA GLU A 372 -25.68 10.93 -22.34
C GLU A 372 -25.70 11.27 -20.84
N VAL A 373 -26.86 11.70 -20.33
CA VAL A 373 -27.05 11.87 -18.89
C VAL A 373 -27.39 10.52 -18.29
N LEU A 374 -26.42 9.89 -17.63
CA LEU A 374 -26.60 8.60 -16.98
C LEU A 374 -27.48 8.71 -15.74
N ASN A 375 -27.32 9.78 -14.96
CA ASN A 375 -28.14 10.03 -13.77
C ASN A 375 -28.13 11.51 -13.38
N PRO A 376 -29.28 12.21 -13.36
CA PRO A 376 -29.34 13.59 -12.91
C PRO A 376 -29.16 13.70 -11.39
N ALA A 377 -28.40 14.70 -10.94
CA ALA A 377 -28.33 15.07 -9.53
C ALA A 377 -29.48 15.98 -9.10
N ARG A 378 -29.60 16.20 -7.78
CA ARG A 378 -30.50 17.23 -7.24
C ARG A 378 -29.93 18.61 -7.56
N SER A 379 -30.80 19.56 -7.94
CA SER A 379 -30.41 20.94 -8.26
C SER A 379 -29.66 21.65 -7.13
N ARG A 380 -29.91 21.25 -5.88
CA ARG A 380 -29.16 21.72 -4.70
C ARG A 380 -28.70 20.52 -3.88
N LEU A 381 -27.40 20.27 -3.90
CA LEU A 381 -26.78 19.30 -3.00
C LEU A 381 -26.72 19.84 -1.56
N PRO A 382 -26.73 18.94 -0.57
CA PRO A 382 -26.71 19.35 0.83
C PRO A 382 -25.36 19.94 1.27
N ILE A 383 -24.27 19.56 0.58
CA ILE A 383 -22.93 20.12 0.77
C ILE A 383 -22.28 20.41 -0.57
N ASP A 384 -21.41 21.41 -0.58
CA ASP A 384 -20.51 21.70 -1.70
C ASP A 384 -19.27 20.80 -1.62
N ILE A 385 -18.75 20.43 -2.79
CA ILE A 385 -17.55 19.59 -2.93
C ILE A 385 -16.30 20.45 -3.10
N GLN A 386 -16.48 21.72 -3.49
CA GLN A 386 -15.39 22.66 -3.70
C GLN A 386 -14.73 23.05 -2.37
N GLU A 387 -13.40 23.09 -2.35
CA GLU A 387 -12.63 23.25 -1.09
C GLU A 387 -12.82 24.60 -0.41
N HIS A 388 -13.12 25.66 -1.16
CA HIS A 388 -13.25 27.00 -0.62
C HIS A 388 -14.58 27.25 0.12
N ASN A 389 -15.53 26.31 0.03
CA ASN A 389 -16.86 26.42 0.65
C ASN A 389 -17.24 25.14 1.41
N GLN A 390 -16.31 24.62 2.23
CA GLN A 390 -16.55 23.38 2.97
C GLN A 390 -17.61 23.54 4.06
N ALA A 391 -18.57 22.62 4.06
CA ALA A 391 -19.52 22.47 5.15
C ALA A 391 -18.83 22.12 6.48
N LYS A 392 -19.52 22.37 7.59
CA LYS A 392 -19.07 21.95 8.93
C LYS A 392 -18.96 20.42 9.00
N GLU A 393 -18.09 19.93 9.88
CA GLU A 393 -17.77 18.50 10.01
C GLU A 393 -19.03 17.62 10.14
N PHE A 394 -19.98 17.99 10.99
CA PHE A 394 -21.21 17.23 11.18
C PHE A 394 -21.96 16.98 9.85
N LEU A 395 -22.22 18.05 9.08
CA LEU A 395 -22.94 17.96 7.81
C LEU A 395 -22.15 17.20 6.74
N ARG A 396 -20.81 17.27 6.80
CA ARG A 396 -19.92 16.46 5.94
C ARG A 396 -20.02 14.97 6.25
N ILE A 397 -20.12 14.59 7.53
CA ILE A 397 -20.30 13.19 7.94
C ILE A 397 -21.74 12.73 7.62
N GLU A 398 -22.75 13.57 7.85
CA GLU A 398 -24.16 13.27 7.49
C GLU A 398 -24.32 12.98 6.00
N HIS A 399 -23.62 13.73 5.14
CA HIS A 399 -23.63 13.54 3.69
C HIS A 399 -22.31 12.99 3.16
N ARG A 400 -21.70 12.04 3.91
CA ARG A 400 -20.37 11.51 3.61
C ARG A 400 -20.22 10.97 2.19
N TYR A 401 -21.27 10.41 1.61
CA TYR A 401 -21.26 9.93 0.22
C TYR A 401 -21.01 11.02 -0.84
N ILE A 402 -21.35 12.30 -0.54
CA ILE A 402 -20.97 13.45 -1.36
C ILE A 402 -19.57 13.93 -0.99
N ASP A 403 -19.27 14.06 0.31
CA ASP A 403 -17.97 14.54 0.81
C ASP A 403 -16.81 13.66 0.28
N LEU A 404 -17.04 12.35 0.18
CA LEU A 404 -16.12 11.38 -0.40
C LEU A 404 -15.70 11.74 -1.83
N ARG A 405 -16.47 12.53 -2.58
CA ARG A 405 -16.09 12.99 -3.92
C ARG A 405 -14.99 14.06 -3.89
N SER A 406 -14.68 14.66 -2.74
CA SER A 406 -13.61 15.66 -2.62
C SER A 406 -12.23 15.06 -2.95
N ALA A 407 -11.38 15.85 -3.60
CA ALA A 407 -10.03 15.43 -3.96
C ALA A 407 -9.22 14.96 -2.73
N LYS A 408 -9.39 15.66 -1.60
CA LYS A 408 -8.77 15.31 -0.32
C LYS A 408 -9.12 13.90 0.15
N LEU A 409 -10.40 13.54 0.23
CA LEU A 409 -10.79 12.20 0.70
C LEU A 409 -10.48 11.11 -0.33
N GLN A 410 -10.61 11.42 -1.62
CA GLN A 410 -10.19 10.51 -2.70
C GLN A 410 -8.69 10.19 -2.59
N HIS A 411 -7.84 11.18 -2.31
CA HIS A 411 -6.42 10.99 -2.07
C HIS A 411 -6.16 10.16 -0.82
N ASN A 412 -6.73 10.56 0.32
CA ASN A 412 -6.50 9.90 1.61
C ASN A 412 -6.84 8.40 1.60
N LEU A 413 -8.00 8.04 1.05
CA LEU A 413 -8.45 6.64 1.02
C LEU A 413 -7.66 5.78 0.03
N ARG A 414 -7.23 6.36 -1.10
CA ARG A 414 -6.34 5.65 -2.04
C ARG A 414 -4.95 5.45 -1.46
N LEU A 415 -4.40 6.48 -0.83
CA LEU A 415 -3.09 6.39 -0.18
C LEU A 415 -3.13 5.35 0.95
N ARG A 416 -4.19 5.35 1.77
CA ARG A 416 -4.45 4.29 2.75
C ARG A 416 -4.39 2.89 2.13
N SER A 417 -5.15 2.67 1.06
CA SER A 417 -5.21 1.37 0.37
C SER A 417 -3.83 0.94 -0.17
N GLN A 418 -3.09 1.87 -0.77
CA GLN A 418 -1.75 1.61 -1.31
C GLN A 418 -0.75 1.26 -0.22
N ILE A 419 -0.72 2.02 0.88
CA ILE A 419 0.19 1.76 2.00
C ILE A 419 -0.10 0.39 2.62
N ILE A 420 -1.38 0.08 2.89
CA ILE A 420 -1.75 -1.22 3.46
C ILE A 420 -1.34 -2.37 2.53
N MET A 421 -1.53 -2.22 1.21
CA MET A 421 -1.08 -3.22 0.25
C MET A 421 0.44 -3.41 0.28
N LYS A 422 1.22 -2.33 0.29
CA LYS A 422 2.68 -2.41 0.40
C LYS A 422 3.13 -3.09 1.69
N MET A 423 2.46 -2.81 2.82
CA MET A 423 2.72 -3.50 4.08
C MET A 423 2.47 -5.01 3.92
N ARG A 424 1.33 -5.41 3.35
CA ARG A 424 1.01 -6.82 3.06
C ARG A 424 2.06 -7.49 2.18
N GLU A 425 2.44 -6.84 1.08
CA GLU A 425 3.44 -7.34 0.15
C GLU A 425 4.80 -7.58 0.84
N PHE A 426 5.23 -6.64 1.68
CA PHE A 426 6.46 -6.80 2.46
C PHE A 426 6.34 -7.98 3.44
N MET A 427 5.30 -8.00 4.28
CA MET A 427 5.14 -9.04 5.30
C MET A 427 5.04 -10.44 4.68
N ILE A 428 4.17 -10.63 3.68
CA ILE A 428 3.95 -11.94 3.05
C ILE A 428 5.15 -12.33 2.18
N ASN A 429 5.52 -11.50 1.19
CA ASN A 429 6.45 -11.92 0.15
C ASN A 429 7.93 -11.77 0.54
N ARG A 430 8.25 -10.93 1.54
CA ARG A 430 9.63 -10.72 1.99
C ARG A 430 9.92 -11.36 3.34
N CYS A 431 8.92 -11.39 4.24
CA CYS A 431 9.13 -11.83 5.62
C CYS A 431 8.44 -13.16 5.97
N GLY A 432 7.72 -13.78 5.03
CA GLY A 432 7.09 -15.09 5.22
C GLY A 432 5.94 -15.09 6.22
N PHE A 433 5.32 -13.94 6.45
CA PHE A 433 4.13 -13.84 7.29
C PHE A 433 2.88 -14.36 6.58
N ILE A 434 1.90 -14.82 7.37
CA ILE A 434 0.57 -15.12 6.88
C ILE A 434 -0.47 -14.16 7.48
N GLU A 435 -1.42 -13.71 6.65
CA GLU A 435 -2.58 -12.94 7.10
C GLU A 435 -3.63 -13.91 7.64
N VAL A 436 -3.95 -13.85 8.94
CA VAL A 436 -4.96 -14.72 9.56
C VAL A 436 -6.06 -13.86 10.16
N GLU A 437 -7.30 -14.10 9.75
CA GLU A 437 -8.45 -13.43 10.36
C GLU A 437 -8.77 -14.05 11.73
N THR A 438 -9.01 -13.21 12.73
CA THR A 438 -9.40 -13.65 14.08
C THR A 438 -10.85 -13.26 14.40
N PRO A 439 -11.59 -14.06 15.19
CA PRO A 439 -12.97 -13.73 15.56
C PRO A 439 -13.12 -12.36 16.24
N THR A 440 -14.21 -11.65 15.89
CA THR A 440 -14.59 -10.38 16.54
C THR A 440 -15.56 -10.56 17.70
N LEU A 441 -16.48 -11.54 17.58
CA LEU A 441 -17.37 -11.96 18.66
C LEU A 441 -16.60 -12.91 19.58
N PHE A 442 -16.19 -12.41 20.74
CA PHE A 442 -15.40 -13.18 21.69
C PHE A 442 -16.00 -13.13 23.09
N ARG A 443 -15.33 -13.77 24.05
CA ARG A 443 -15.69 -13.63 25.47
C ARG A 443 -15.15 -12.32 26.01
N ARG A 444 -15.80 -11.81 27.05
CA ARG A 444 -15.32 -10.66 27.81
C ARG A 444 -13.96 -10.94 28.43
N THR A 445 -13.06 -9.97 28.34
CA THR A 445 -11.76 -9.99 29.02
C THR A 445 -11.77 -8.90 30.11
N PRO A 446 -11.42 -9.21 31.37
CA PRO A 446 -11.24 -8.23 32.42
C PRO A 446 -9.93 -7.47 32.23
N GLY A 447 -9.95 -6.21 32.67
CA GLY A 447 -8.88 -5.24 32.42
C GLY A 447 -9.03 -4.54 31.08
N GLY A 448 -8.27 -3.45 30.90
CA GLY A 448 -8.29 -2.63 29.68
C GLY A 448 -9.50 -1.70 29.57
N ALA A 449 -9.89 -1.41 28.33
CA ALA A 449 -11.01 -0.53 28.01
C ALA A 449 -12.37 -1.17 28.34
N GLN A 450 -13.43 -0.35 28.38
CA GLN A 450 -14.79 -0.89 28.32
C GLN A 450 -15.05 -1.53 26.95
N GLU A 451 -15.70 -2.70 26.94
CA GLU A 451 -16.00 -3.48 25.73
C GLU A 451 -17.46 -3.29 25.31
N PHE A 452 -17.71 -3.26 23.99
CA PHE A 452 -19.06 -3.40 23.45
C PHE A 452 -19.55 -4.83 23.63
N VAL A 453 -20.74 -5.00 24.19
CA VAL A 453 -21.40 -6.29 24.32
C VAL A 453 -22.39 -6.54 23.18
N VAL A 454 -22.48 -7.79 22.74
CA VAL A 454 -23.41 -8.26 21.70
C VAL A 454 -24.32 -9.33 22.31
N PRO A 455 -25.62 -9.06 22.45
CA PRO A 455 -26.55 -10.03 23.04
C PRO A 455 -26.69 -11.28 22.17
N THR A 456 -26.93 -12.42 22.82
CA THR A 456 -27.27 -13.66 22.12
C THR A 456 -28.71 -14.06 22.41
N ARG A 457 -29.26 -14.98 21.61
CA ARG A 457 -30.58 -15.59 21.88
C ARG A 457 -30.58 -16.49 23.10
N LYS A 458 -29.41 -16.85 23.64
CA LYS A 458 -29.31 -17.61 24.87
C LYS A 458 -29.42 -16.61 26.03
N PRO A 459 -30.41 -16.77 26.94
CA PRO A 459 -30.57 -15.88 28.08
C PRO A 459 -29.27 -15.73 28.87
N ASP A 460 -28.98 -14.51 29.33
CA ASP A 460 -27.81 -14.13 30.13
C ASP A 460 -26.44 -14.42 29.49
N HIS A 461 -26.38 -14.67 28.18
CA HIS A 461 -25.13 -14.90 27.46
C HIS A 461 -24.92 -13.83 26.39
N PHE A 462 -23.73 -13.22 26.43
CA PHE A 462 -23.32 -12.13 25.56
C PHE A 462 -21.94 -12.45 24.99
N TYR A 463 -21.69 -12.01 23.75
CA TYR A 463 -20.33 -11.82 23.27
C TYR A 463 -19.84 -10.43 23.66
N SER A 464 -18.52 -10.24 23.66
CA SER A 464 -17.87 -8.95 23.64
C SER A 464 -17.15 -8.76 22.31
N LEU A 465 -17.17 -7.54 21.78
CA LEU A 465 -16.30 -7.18 20.67
C LEU A 465 -14.85 -7.01 21.15
N VAL A 466 -13.92 -7.59 20.41
CA VAL A 466 -12.49 -7.59 20.77
C VAL A 466 -11.86 -6.20 20.76
N GLN A 467 -11.14 -5.86 21.83
CA GLN A 467 -10.33 -4.64 21.90
C GLN A 467 -9.08 -4.70 21.01
N SER A 468 -8.58 -5.92 20.80
CA SER A 468 -7.50 -6.29 19.89
C SER A 468 -7.45 -7.82 19.75
N PRO A 469 -6.79 -8.38 18.72
CA PRO A 469 -6.55 -9.82 18.59
C PRO A 469 -5.56 -10.43 19.60
N GLN A 470 -5.23 -9.74 20.71
CA GLN A 470 -4.11 -10.07 21.60
C GLN A 470 -4.10 -11.50 22.14
N GLN A 471 -5.25 -12.08 22.47
CA GLN A 471 -5.30 -13.47 22.95
C GLN A 471 -5.16 -14.46 21.80
N PHE A 472 -5.82 -14.19 20.66
CA PHE A 472 -5.76 -15.07 19.50
C PHE A 472 -4.35 -15.15 18.91
N LYS A 473 -3.65 -14.02 18.77
CA LYS A 473 -2.31 -14.03 18.19
C LYS A 473 -1.30 -14.83 19.01
N GLN A 474 -1.42 -14.83 20.34
CA GLN A 474 -0.60 -15.69 21.22
C GLN A 474 -0.94 -17.17 21.02
N MET A 475 -2.23 -17.52 20.93
CA MET A 475 -2.64 -18.88 20.63
C MET A 475 -2.20 -19.34 19.23
N LEU A 476 -2.12 -18.44 18.24
CA LEU A 476 -1.55 -18.76 16.92
C LEU A 476 -0.04 -19.08 17.00
N MET A 477 0.70 -18.43 17.90
CA MET A 477 2.10 -18.79 18.16
C MET A 477 2.20 -20.20 18.79
N SER A 478 1.33 -20.52 19.75
CA SER A 478 1.21 -21.89 20.28
C SER A 478 0.80 -22.91 19.20
N GLY A 479 -0.06 -22.50 18.25
CA GLY A 479 -0.47 -23.30 17.09
C GLY A 479 0.56 -23.39 15.95
N ALA A 480 1.81 -23.02 16.18
CA ALA A 480 2.92 -23.10 15.22
C ALA A 480 2.73 -22.31 13.92
N ILE A 481 1.98 -21.20 13.95
CA ILE A 481 1.90 -20.26 12.81
C ILE A 481 3.24 -19.56 12.53
N ASP A 482 4.10 -19.43 13.55
CA ASP A 482 5.40 -18.73 13.56
C ASP A 482 5.31 -17.22 13.29
N ARG A 483 4.62 -16.79 12.22
CA ARG A 483 4.60 -15.39 11.73
C ARG A 483 3.19 -14.96 11.34
N TYR A 484 2.53 -14.27 12.24
CA TYR A 484 1.15 -13.83 12.07
C TYR A 484 1.09 -12.32 11.85
N PHE A 485 0.21 -11.88 10.94
CA PHE A 485 -0.29 -10.51 10.97
C PHE A 485 -1.77 -10.45 10.59
N GLN A 486 -2.41 -9.33 10.91
CA GLN A 486 -3.77 -9.02 10.48
C GLN A 486 -3.98 -7.52 10.41
N VAL A 487 -4.69 -7.05 9.37
CA VAL A 487 -5.29 -5.72 9.35
C VAL A 487 -6.64 -5.79 10.08
N ALA A 488 -6.58 -5.81 11.41
CA ALA A 488 -7.71 -6.13 12.28
C ALA A 488 -8.57 -4.89 12.60
N ARG A 489 -9.89 -5.11 12.74
CA ARG A 489 -10.81 -4.14 13.33
C ARG A 489 -10.88 -4.35 14.84
N CYS A 490 -10.68 -3.27 15.59
CA CYS A 490 -10.64 -3.24 17.04
C CYS A 490 -11.74 -2.32 17.58
N TYR A 491 -12.30 -2.66 18.74
CA TYR A 491 -13.46 -1.99 19.31
C TYR A 491 -13.19 -1.56 20.76
N ARG A 492 -13.46 -0.30 21.10
CA ARG A 492 -13.34 0.23 22.47
C ARG A 492 -14.51 1.16 22.75
N ASP A 493 -15.29 0.84 23.77
CA ASP A 493 -16.43 1.64 24.20
C ASP A 493 -15.96 2.77 25.12
N GLU A 494 -15.24 3.73 24.53
CA GLU A 494 -14.70 4.88 25.23
C GLU A 494 -15.06 6.17 24.51
N ALA A 495 -15.05 7.29 25.25
CA ALA A 495 -15.32 8.61 24.70
C ALA A 495 -14.41 8.90 23.48
N THR A 496 -15.03 9.30 22.37
CA THR A 496 -14.29 9.53 21.14
C THR A 496 -13.51 10.84 21.19
N ARG A 497 -12.40 10.91 20.45
CA ARG A 497 -11.50 12.08 20.38
C ARG A 497 -11.09 12.32 18.92
N PRO A 498 -10.48 13.45 18.54
CA PRO A 498 -10.03 13.68 17.17
C PRO A 498 -9.12 12.58 16.60
N ASP A 499 -8.41 11.85 17.47
CA ASP A 499 -7.51 10.75 17.17
C ASP A 499 -8.05 9.37 17.62
N ARG A 500 -9.34 9.28 18.00
CA ARG A 500 -9.94 8.07 18.56
C ARG A 500 -11.37 7.83 18.06
N GLN A 501 -11.64 6.60 17.64
CA GLN A 501 -12.96 6.12 17.21
C GLN A 501 -13.35 4.88 18.03
N PRO A 502 -14.66 4.62 18.21
CA PRO A 502 -15.13 3.44 18.93
C PRO A 502 -14.76 2.14 18.21
N GLU A 503 -14.64 2.22 16.88
CA GLU A 503 -14.09 1.18 16.03
C GLU A 503 -12.89 1.74 15.25
N PHE A 504 -11.77 1.04 15.23
CA PHE A 504 -10.53 1.51 14.59
C PHE A 504 -9.71 0.35 14.05
N THR A 505 -8.80 0.62 13.13
CA THR A 505 -8.01 -0.41 12.43
C THR A 505 -6.59 -0.46 12.96
N GLN A 506 -6.11 -1.67 13.25
CA GLN A 506 -4.71 -1.92 13.58
C GLN A 506 -4.06 -2.82 12.53
N LEU A 507 -2.77 -2.60 12.27
CA LEU A 507 -1.90 -3.65 11.73
C LEU A 507 -1.32 -4.38 12.94
N ASP A 508 -1.88 -5.54 13.25
CA ASP A 508 -1.47 -6.37 14.37
C ASP A 508 -0.54 -7.47 13.87
N LEU A 509 0.60 -7.69 14.54
CA LEU A 509 1.58 -8.71 14.17
C LEU A 509 2.14 -9.42 15.40
N GLU A 510 2.53 -10.67 15.22
CA GLU A 510 3.16 -11.51 16.25
C GLU A 510 4.13 -12.50 15.59
N LEU A 511 5.27 -12.76 16.23
CA LEU A 511 6.29 -13.68 15.76
C LEU A 511 6.79 -14.59 16.89
N SER A 512 7.07 -15.85 16.57
CA SER A 512 7.72 -16.80 17.47
C SER A 512 9.24 -16.68 17.39
N PHE A 513 9.93 -17.16 18.43
CA PHE A 513 11.40 -17.23 18.55
C PHE A 513 12.09 -15.88 18.28
N THR A 514 11.52 -14.80 18.83
CA THR A 514 11.95 -13.42 18.58
C THR A 514 12.26 -12.69 19.87
N ASP A 515 13.00 -11.58 19.77
CA ASP A 515 13.18 -10.61 20.83
C ASP A 515 12.68 -9.20 20.43
N ARG A 516 12.73 -8.27 21.39
CA ARG A 516 12.36 -6.86 21.18
C ARG A 516 13.11 -6.21 20.01
N HIS A 517 14.42 -6.43 19.88
CA HIS A 517 15.23 -5.83 18.83
C HIS A 517 14.78 -6.30 17.44
N GLN A 518 14.54 -7.60 17.25
CA GLN A 518 14.09 -8.10 15.94
C GLN A 518 12.69 -7.60 15.59
N ILE A 519 11.78 -7.47 16.57
CA ILE A 519 10.45 -6.87 16.32
C ILE A 519 10.58 -5.41 15.89
N MET A 520 11.42 -4.62 16.55
CA MET A 520 11.65 -3.22 16.19
C MET A 520 12.20 -3.09 14.75
N SER A 521 13.21 -3.89 14.39
CA SER A 521 13.77 -3.91 13.03
C SER A 521 12.76 -4.36 11.98
N LEU A 522 11.88 -5.31 12.31
CA LEU A 522 10.79 -5.71 11.43
C LEU A 522 9.82 -4.55 11.19
N VAL A 523 9.40 -3.85 12.25
CA VAL A 523 8.49 -2.69 12.14
C VAL A 523 9.14 -1.58 11.32
N GLU A 524 10.42 -1.29 11.53
CA GLU A 524 11.20 -0.35 10.72
C GLU A 524 11.17 -0.74 9.22
N GLY A 525 11.39 -2.01 8.90
CA GLY A 525 11.29 -2.51 7.52
C GLY A 525 9.89 -2.43 6.91
N ILE A 526 8.84 -2.71 7.69
CA ILE A 526 7.43 -2.55 7.26
C ILE A 526 7.15 -1.09 6.90
N LEU A 527 7.61 -0.16 7.74
CA LEU A 527 7.39 1.27 7.53
C LEU A 527 8.17 1.77 6.32
N ASP A 528 9.43 1.37 6.16
CA ASP A 528 10.27 1.75 5.01
C ASP A 528 9.70 1.24 3.68
N ALA A 529 9.35 -0.05 3.61
CA ALA A 529 8.78 -0.64 2.40
C ALA A 529 7.43 -0.03 2.00
N SER A 530 6.65 0.42 2.98
CA SER A 530 5.34 1.05 2.75
C SER A 530 5.37 2.57 2.69
N TRP A 531 6.54 3.20 2.89
CA TRP A 531 6.67 4.64 2.97
C TRP A 531 6.30 5.33 1.65
N PRO A 532 5.52 6.41 1.66
CA PRO A 532 5.23 7.18 0.45
C PRO A 532 6.49 7.88 -0.07
N SER A 533 6.81 7.67 -1.35
CA SER A 533 8.00 8.25 -1.98
C SER A 533 7.99 9.78 -2.10
N GLN A 534 6.83 10.41 -1.91
CA GLN A 534 6.69 11.87 -1.91
C GLN A 534 7.13 12.51 -0.58
N LEU A 535 7.34 11.71 0.48
CA LEU A 535 7.81 12.18 1.78
C LEU A 535 9.34 12.05 1.86
N HIS A 536 9.95 12.74 2.84
CA HIS A 536 11.39 12.58 3.07
C HIS A 536 11.70 11.11 3.41
N PRO A 537 12.81 10.55 2.89
CA PRO A 537 13.22 9.19 3.20
C PRO A 537 13.38 8.97 4.70
N LEU A 538 13.03 7.77 5.16
CA LEU A 538 13.26 7.35 6.53
C LEU A 538 14.76 7.19 6.78
N GLN A 539 15.20 7.48 8.01
CA GLN A 539 16.56 7.21 8.47
C GLN A 539 16.50 6.04 9.44
N LEU A 540 17.03 4.89 9.03
CA LEU A 540 17.05 3.67 9.83
C LEU A 540 18.45 3.40 10.40
N PRO A 541 18.57 2.77 11.58
CA PRO A 541 17.47 2.45 12.50
C PRO A 541 16.91 3.70 13.19
N PHE A 542 15.68 3.63 13.73
CA PHE A 542 15.14 4.77 14.46
C PHE A 542 15.87 4.95 15.81
N PRO A 543 16.03 6.20 16.28
CA PRO A 543 16.53 6.47 17.62
C PRO A 543 15.73 5.74 18.70
N ARG A 544 16.38 5.45 19.82
CA ARG A 544 15.79 4.77 20.99
C ARG A 544 16.00 5.63 22.23
N MET A 545 15.02 5.63 23.12
CA MET A 545 15.04 6.34 24.39
C MET A 545 14.32 5.49 25.44
N THR A 546 14.87 5.41 26.64
CA THR A 546 14.18 4.71 27.73
C THR A 546 12.97 5.53 28.20
N TYR A 547 11.95 4.87 28.75
CA TYR A 547 10.82 5.53 29.38
C TYR A 547 11.27 6.53 30.46
N GLN A 548 12.28 6.14 31.26
CA GLN A 548 12.83 7.01 32.30
C GLN A 548 13.48 8.29 31.71
N GLU A 549 14.23 8.17 30.62
CA GLU A 549 14.78 9.32 29.90
C GLU A 549 13.67 10.18 29.29
N ALA A 550 12.63 9.57 28.72
CA ALA A 550 11.50 10.27 28.14
C ALA A 550 10.75 11.11 29.19
N MET A 551 10.42 10.51 30.33
CA MET A 551 9.77 11.19 31.44
C MET A 551 10.66 12.28 32.04
N SER A 552 11.93 11.98 32.35
CA SER A 552 12.87 12.94 32.96
C SER A 552 13.13 14.16 32.10
N ARG A 553 13.28 13.99 30.77
CA ARG A 553 13.64 15.08 29.86
C ARG A 553 12.44 15.78 29.25
N TYR A 554 11.32 15.10 29.06
CA TYR A 554 10.18 15.64 28.31
C TYR A 554 8.86 15.64 29.06
N GLY A 555 8.78 14.96 30.21
CA GLY A 555 7.55 14.86 31.00
C GLY A 555 6.44 14.07 30.30
N CYS A 556 6.78 13.22 29.34
CA CYS A 556 5.84 12.30 28.71
C CYS A 556 6.58 11.10 28.09
N ASP A 557 5.82 10.02 27.91
CA ASP A 557 6.23 8.77 27.26
C ASP A 557 6.17 8.84 25.73
N LYS A 558 5.64 9.92 25.14
CA LYS A 558 5.57 10.16 23.69
C LYS A 558 6.13 11.53 23.32
N PRO A 559 7.44 11.75 23.51
CA PRO A 559 8.02 13.08 23.36
C PRO A 559 8.10 13.52 21.90
N ASP A 560 7.77 14.79 21.65
CA ASP A 560 8.16 15.46 20.41
C ASP A 560 9.59 15.97 20.54
N THR A 561 10.55 15.26 19.94
CA THR A 561 11.98 15.57 20.01
C THR A 561 12.48 16.50 18.92
N ARG A 562 11.59 17.03 18.05
CA ARG A 562 11.95 17.99 16.99
C ARG A 562 12.42 19.34 17.52
N PHE A 563 12.24 19.59 18.81
CA PHE A 563 12.65 20.83 19.47
C PHE A 563 13.17 20.55 20.88
N GLY A 564 13.96 21.50 21.43
CA GLY A 564 14.55 21.38 22.77
C GLY A 564 13.56 21.67 23.91
N LEU A 565 13.95 22.54 24.83
CA LEU A 565 13.19 22.88 26.06
C LEU A 565 13.03 21.70 27.04
N ASP A 566 14.05 20.84 27.10
CA ASP A 566 14.12 19.71 28.04
C ASP A 566 13.87 20.17 29.48
N LEU A 567 13.11 19.36 30.23
CA LEU A 567 12.86 19.53 31.65
C LEU A 567 14.18 19.41 32.42
N ARG A 568 14.34 20.26 33.43
CA ARG A 568 15.48 20.30 34.33
C ARG A 568 15.01 19.99 35.74
N ASP A 569 15.48 18.87 36.28
CA ASP A 569 15.15 18.45 37.63
C ASP A 569 15.88 19.33 38.67
N LEU A 570 15.08 19.97 39.52
CA LEU A 570 15.48 20.81 40.66
C LEU A 570 14.97 20.23 41.98
N SER A 571 14.40 19.03 41.98
CA SER A 571 13.75 18.41 43.14
C SER A 571 14.68 18.34 44.33
N THR A 572 15.95 17.95 44.14
CA THR A 572 16.94 17.85 45.22
C THR A 572 17.28 19.20 45.85
N ILE A 573 17.37 20.27 45.06
CA ILE A 573 17.69 21.63 45.53
C ILE A 573 16.52 22.20 46.33
N LEU A 574 15.29 21.96 45.84
CA LEU A 574 14.09 22.56 46.41
C LEU A 574 13.48 21.71 47.54
N ALA A 575 13.82 20.42 47.63
CA ALA A 575 13.37 19.54 48.71
C ALA A 575 13.95 19.95 50.08
N SER A 576 15.12 20.58 50.13
CA SER A 576 15.70 21.09 51.39
C SER A 576 15.05 22.38 51.89
N ASN A 577 14.22 23.03 51.07
CA ASN A 577 13.54 24.26 51.46
C ASN A 577 12.18 23.96 52.11
N GLU A 578 12.10 24.23 53.43
CA GLU A 578 10.87 24.01 54.21
C GLU A 578 9.67 24.82 53.69
N LYS A 579 9.86 26.05 53.17
CA LYS A 579 8.76 26.87 52.64
C LYS A 579 8.10 26.24 51.41
N MET A 580 8.89 25.56 50.58
CA MET A 580 8.39 24.87 49.38
C MET A 580 7.65 23.57 49.74
N ARG A 581 8.14 22.83 50.74
CA ARG A 581 7.48 21.62 51.26
C ARG A 581 6.13 21.89 51.93
N HIS A 582 5.99 22.98 52.68
CA HIS A 582 4.71 23.33 53.34
C HIS A 582 3.62 23.74 52.33
N GLY A 583 4.00 24.15 51.10
CA GLY A 583 3.05 24.52 50.04
C GLY A 583 2.44 23.34 49.28
N VAL A 584 3.06 22.15 49.36
CA VAL A 584 2.57 20.90 48.74
C VAL A 584 2.95 19.73 49.65
N ALA A 585 2.02 19.33 50.54
CA ALA A 585 2.25 18.31 51.56
C ALA A 585 2.26 16.88 50.97
N THR A 586 3.29 16.53 50.19
CA THR A 586 3.44 15.20 49.58
C THR A 586 4.82 14.60 49.90
N PRO A 587 4.90 13.32 50.32
CA PRO A 587 6.18 12.65 50.56
C PRO A 587 7.02 12.45 49.27
N ASP A 588 6.36 12.41 48.11
CA ASP A 588 6.97 12.30 46.77
C ASP A 588 7.02 13.68 46.07
N PHE A 589 7.89 14.56 46.53
CA PHE A 589 8.03 15.92 46.00
C PHE A 589 8.93 15.96 44.76
N GLY A 590 8.42 16.55 43.67
CA GLY A 590 9.20 16.86 42.46
C GLY A 590 9.08 18.32 42.04
N ALA A 591 10.17 18.85 41.48
CA ALA A 591 10.24 20.21 40.95
C ALA A 591 11.04 20.24 39.64
N PHE A 592 10.41 20.71 38.57
CA PHE A 592 10.96 20.67 37.21
C PHE A 592 10.89 22.05 36.56
N ALA A 593 12.00 22.48 35.96
CA ALA A 593 12.12 23.77 35.29
C ALA A 593 12.29 23.63 33.77
N ILE A 594 11.75 24.60 33.03
CA ILE A 594 12.03 24.83 31.61
C ILE A 594 12.67 26.21 31.50
N VAL A 595 13.77 26.28 30.75
CA VAL A 595 14.46 27.54 30.44
C VAL A 595 14.23 27.87 28.97
N ALA A 596 13.54 28.98 28.73
CA ALA A 596 13.25 29.47 27.39
C ALA A 596 13.90 30.83 27.13
N LYS A 597 14.30 31.05 25.89
CA LYS A 597 14.73 32.36 25.37
C LYS A 597 13.66 32.88 24.41
N PRO A 598 12.59 33.53 24.90
CA PRO A 598 11.61 34.17 24.04
C PRO A 598 12.19 35.48 23.49
N PRO A 599 12.01 35.81 22.20
CA PRO A 599 12.59 37.00 21.59
C PRO A 599 12.19 38.35 22.24
N ASN A 600 11.14 38.39 23.07
CA ASN A 600 10.67 39.60 23.77
C ASN A 600 10.51 39.46 25.29
N GLY A 601 10.99 38.38 25.93
CA GLY A 601 11.03 38.24 27.41
C GLY A 601 9.70 38.25 28.17
N ASN A 602 8.55 38.56 27.55
CA ASN A 602 7.31 38.90 28.26
C ASN A 602 6.46 37.64 28.59
N PRO A 603 6.33 37.25 29.88
CA PRO A 603 5.55 36.09 30.28
C PRO A 603 4.04 36.24 30.02
N LYS A 604 3.54 37.49 29.92
CA LYS A 604 2.11 37.76 29.67
C LYS A 604 1.65 37.19 28.33
N THR A 605 2.56 37.10 27.35
CA THR A 605 2.29 36.58 26.02
C THR A 605 1.78 35.15 26.03
N PHE A 606 2.28 34.31 26.94
CA PHE A 606 2.00 32.87 26.98
C PHE A 606 0.99 32.49 28.08
N LYS A 607 0.56 33.47 28.89
CA LYS A 607 -0.24 33.24 30.11
C LYS A 607 -1.51 32.44 29.82
N THR A 608 -2.22 32.73 28.73
CA THR A 608 -3.48 32.05 28.39
C THR A 608 -3.27 30.55 28.11
N ALA A 609 -2.30 30.22 27.26
CA ALA A 609 -1.97 28.84 26.92
C ALA A 609 -1.50 28.04 28.14
N LEU A 610 -0.61 28.63 28.95
CA LEU A 610 -0.12 27.99 30.17
C LEU A 610 -1.26 27.78 31.18
N THR A 611 -2.12 28.78 31.38
CA THR A 611 -3.25 28.69 32.33
C THR A 611 -4.21 27.54 31.97
N LYS A 612 -4.39 27.23 30.68
CA LYS A 612 -5.20 26.10 30.23
C LYS A 612 -4.62 24.77 30.74
N VAL A 613 -3.31 24.58 30.60
CA VAL A 613 -2.60 23.38 31.10
C VAL A 613 -2.67 23.29 32.62
N LEU A 614 -2.39 24.39 33.33
CA LEU A 614 -2.36 24.40 34.79
C LEU A 614 -3.70 24.04 35.45
N LYS A 615 -4.83 24.33 34.78
CA LYS A 615 -6.16 23.95 35.27
C LYS A 615 -6.38 22.44 35.31
N GLU A 616 -5.65 21.66 34.51
CA GLU A 616 -5.72 20.19 34.50
C GLU A 616 -4.96 19.57 35.69
N TYR A 617 -4.10 20.35 36.37
CA TYR A 617 -3.22 19.88 37.46
C TYR A 617 -3.38 20.74 38.72
N PRO A 618 -4.56 20.75 39.38
CA PRO A 618 -4.86 21.66 40.50
C PRO A 618 -4.01 21.41 41.75
N ARG A 619 -3.44 20.21 41.88
CA ARG A 619 -2.55 19.81 42.98
C ARG A 619 -1.11 20.30 42.80
N CYS A 620 -0.75 20.74 41.60
CA CYS A 620 0.57 21.28 41.30
C CYS A 620 0.60 22.80 41.46
N LYS A 621 1.79 23.34 41.70
CA LYS A 621 2.07 24.77 41.73
C LYS A 621 2.99 25.14 40.58
N PHE A 622 2.88 26.39 40.16
CA PHE A 622 3.61 26.89 39.00
C PHE A 622 4.10 28.33 39.24
N ALA A 623 5.33 28.60 38.84
CA ALA A 623 5.95 29.91 38.92
C ALA A 623 6.64 30.25 37.60
N VAL A 624 6.62 31.54 37.24
CA VAL A 624 7.32 32.05 36.07
C VAL A 624 8.17 33.23 36.50
N SER A 625 9.43 33.25 36.06
CA SER A 625 10.37 34.30 36.40
C SER A 625 11.20 34.71 35.18
N VAL A 626 11.38 36.02 34.99
CA VAL A 626 12.32 36.57 34.01
C VAL A 626 13.62 36.86 34.74
N VAL A 627 14.72 36.32 34.24
CA VAL A 627 16.03 36.43 34.86
C VAL A 627 16.61 37.81 34.58
N SER A 628 16.93 38.55 35.65
CA SER A 628 17.63 39.84 35.61
C SER A 628 19.03 39.73 36.22
N ASP A 629 19.84 40.81 36.13
CA ASP A 629 21.14 40.84 36.79
C ASP A 629 21.01 40.69 38.31
N SER A 630 19.98 41.34 38.90
CA SER A 630 19.58 41.25 40.31
C SER A 630 18.61 40.10 40.63
N TRP A 631 18.54 39.05 39.81
CA TRP A 631 17.55 37.96 39.99
C TRP A 631 17.63 37.28 41.36
N THR A 632 18.84 37.17 41.93
CA THR A 632 19.12 36.63 43.27
C THR A 632 18.68 37.54 44.42
N GLU A 633 18.12 38.71 44.12
CA GLU A 633 17.55 39.69 45.05
C GLU A 633 16.06 39.97 44.74
N SER A 634 15.47 39.24 43.78
CA SER A 634 14.11 39.45 43.31
C SER A 634 13.05 38.72 44.13
N SER A 635 11.77 38.91 43.81
CA SER A 635 10.65 38.24 44.48
C SER A 635 10.70 36.70 44.42
N ILE A 636 11.48 36.12 43.51
CA ILE A 636 11.69 34.66 43.43
C ILE A 636 12.46 34.12 44.64
N VAL A 637 13.27 34.95 45.29
CA VAL A 637 14.01 34.62 46.52
C VAL A 637 13.04 34.35 47.67
N ASN A 638 11.89 35.02 47.69
CA ASN A 638 10.86 34.74 48.69
C ASN A 638 10.29 33.32 48.55
N LEU A 639 10.35 32.76 47.33
CA LEU A 639 9.91 31.40 47.03
C LEU A 639 11.00 30.37 47.36
N PHE A 640 12.24 30.57 46.89
CA PHE A 640 13.30 29.56 46.99
C PHE A 640 14.31 29.76 48.13
N GLY A 641 14.48 30.97 48.64
CA GLY A 641 15.64 31.33 49.47
C GLY A 641 16.84 31.79 48.62
N VAL A 642 17.75 32.55 49.26
CA VAL A 642 18.90 33.19 48.56
C VAL A 642 19.88 32.14 48.04
N ARG A 643 20.19 31.12 48.86
CA ARG A 643 21.15 30.07 48.53
C ARG A 643 20.66 29.23 47.36
N GLU A 644 19.42 28.76 47.44
CA GLU A 644 18.79 27.92 46.42
C GLU A 644 18.64 28.69 45.10
N THR A 645 18.29 29.99 45.15
CA THR A 645 18.20 30.83 43.95
C THR A 645 19.55 30.95 43.24
N ALA A 646 20.63 31.13 43.99
CA ALA A 646 21.99 31.17 43.42
C ALA A 646 22.39 29.83 42.80
N GLU A 647 22.13 28.71 43.51
CA GLU A 647 22.41 27.36 43.01
C GLU A 647 21.61 27.03 41.75
N ILE A 648 20.33 27.42 41.69
CA ILE A 648 19.49 27.26 40.49
C ILE A 648 20.04 28.09 39.33
N LYS A 649 20.45 29.35 39.57
CA LYS A 649 21.03 30.23 38.54
C LYS A 649 22.27 29.59 37.91
N GLU A 650 23.15 29.03 38.73
CA GLU A 650 24.37 28.35 38.29
C GLU A 650 24.06 27.03 37.57
N ARG A 651 23.25 26.15 38.18
CA ARG A 651 22.92 24.82 37.61
C ARG A 651 22.21 24.90 36.27
N LEU A 652 21.28 25.85 36.12
CA LEU A 652 20.55 26.07 34.89
C LEU A 652 21.28 26.98 33.89
N LYS A 653 22.44 27.54 34.29
CA LYS A 653 23.22 28.52 33.50
C LYS A 653 22.36 29.69 33.00
N LEU A 654 21.53 30.24 33.88
CA LEU A 654 20.58 31.29 33.54
C LEU A 654 21.30 32.60 33.24
N GLY A 655 21.03 33.16 32.05
CA GLY A 655 21.48 34.49 31.64
C GLY A 655 20.37 35.54 31.76
N THR A 656 20.76 36.81 31.78
CA THR A 656 19.82 37.94 31.79
C THR A 656 18.93 37.90 30.54
N GLY A 657 17.61 38.01 30.74
CA GLY A 657 16.59 37.88 29.70
C GLY A 657 16.02 36.47 29.53
N ASP A 658 16.57 35.45 30.19
CA ASP A 658 15.99 34.10 30.16
C ASP A 658 14.63 34.06 30.89
N LEU A 659 13.73 33.23 30.38
CA LEU A 659 12.45 32.94 31.00
C LEU A 659 12.52 31.55 31.66
N MET A 660 12.42 31.51 32.99
CA MET A 660 12.32 30.27 33.74
C MET A 660 10.86 29.99 34.09
N LEU A 661 10.39 28.79 33.71
CA LEU A 661 9.07 28.27 34.08
C LEU A 661 9.31 27.08 35.01
N LEU A 662 8.73 27.12 36.21
CA LEU A 662 8.91 26.09 37.24
C LEU A 662 7.55 25.49 37.61
N GLY A 663 7.45 24.17 37.53
CA GLY A 663 6.34 23.40 38.11
C GLY A 663 6.83 22.55 39.27
N TYR A 664 6.04 22.46 40.34
CA TYR A 664 6.38 21.66 41.52
C TYR A 664 5.15 21.10 42.22
N GLY A 665 5.29 19.92 42.83
CA GLY A 665 4.23 19.23 43.56
C GLY A 665 4.53 17.75 43.72
N LYS A 666 3.52 16.88 43.60
CA LYS A 666 3.73 15.43 43.48
C LYS A 666 4.59 15.16 42.24
N ALA A 667 5.65 14.36 42.37
CA ALA A 667 6.69 14.27 41.33
C ALA A 667 6.14 13.88 39.95
N THR A 668 5.30 12.84 39.88
CA THR A 668 4.69 12.39 38.62
C THR A 668 3.80 13.45 37.97
N GLU A 669 2.89 14.07 38.74
CA GLU A 669 2.00 15.12 38.24
C GLU A 669 2.76 16.38 37.80
N ALA A 670 3.76 16.80 38.58
CA ALA A 670 4.55 17.99 38.25
C ALA A 670 5.37 17.76 36.98
N GLN A 671 5.91 16.56 36.80
CA GLN A 671 6.64 16.16 35.61
C GLN A 671 5.75 16.15 34.36
N GLU A 672 4.57 15.53 34.43
CA GLU A 672 3.59 15.51 33.34
C GLU A 672 3.08 16.91 32.99
N MET A 673 2.73 17.70 34.01
CA MET A 673 2.30 19.09 33.84
C MET A 673 3.38 19.89 33.10
N MET A 674 4.64 19.75 33.49
CA MET A 674 5.74 20.47 32.85
C MET A 674 6.01 19.98 31.42
N GLY A 675 5.79 18.70 31.11
CA GLY A 675 5.81 18.19 29.74
C GLY A 675 4.73 18.84 28.85
N ARG A 676 3.52 19.05 29.39
CA ARG A 676 2.46 19.78 28.68
C ARG A 676 2.75 21.27 28.54
N VAL A 677 3.32 21.90 29.57
CA VAL A 677 3.79 23.29 29.52
C VAL A 677 4.84 23.46 28.43
N ARG A 678 5.79 22.53 28.31
CA ARG A 678 6.81 22.52 27.25
C ARG A 678 6.18 22.58 25.86
N LEU A 679 5.22 21.71 25.59
CA LEU A 679 4.52 21.65 24.30
C LEU A 679 3.70 22.92 24.03
N ALA A 680 2.92 23.37 25.02
CA ALA A 680 2.09 24.58 24.89
C ALA A 680 2.94 25.83 24.63
N LEU A 681 4.06 25.97 25.34
CA LEU A 681 5.00 27.07 25.15
C LEU A 681 5.59 27.08 23.74
N TYR A 682 6.03 25.92 23.24
CA TYR A 682 6.65 25.84 21.92
C TYR A 682 5.63 26.10 20.79
N THR A 683 4.41 25.56 20.90
CA THR A 683 3.34 25.83 19.92
C THR A 683 2.99 27.31 19.83
N GLU A 684 2.87 28.02 20.96
CA GLU A 684 2.65 29.48 20.94
C GLU A 684 3.80 30.26 20.31
N LEU A 685 5.04 29.79 20.51
CA LEU A 685 6.21 30.42 19.87
C LEU A 685 6.20 30.24 18.35
N GLU A 686 5.74 29.09 17.85
CA GLU A 686 5.60 28.85 16.42
C GLU A 686 4.46 29.64 15.79
N GLU A 687 3.27 29.64 16.39
CA GLU A 687 2.09 30.34 15.85
C GLU A 687 2.31 31.86 15.73
N ARG A 688 3.21 32.40 16.55
CA ARG A 688 3.61 33.81 16.54
C ARG A 688 4.86 34.10 15.70
N ASN A 689 5.40 33.10 15.00
CA ASN A 689 6.64 33.19 14.22
C ASN A 689 7.85 33.66 15.04
N LEU A 690 7.92 33.30 16.33
CA LEU A 690 9.01 33.64 17.25
C LEU A 690 10.07 32.54 17.36
N ARG A 691 9.83 31.38 16.75
CA ARG A 691 10.74 30.23 16.62
C ARG A 691 10.56 29.58 15.25
N VAL A 692 11.54 28.74 14.88
CA VAL A 692 11.46 27.94 13.65
C VAL A 692 10.26 26.99 13.74
N THR A 693 9.37 27.09 12.76
CA THR A 693 8.25 26.17 12.59
C THR A 693 8.77 24.76 12.38
N ARG A 694 8.33 23.82 13.22
CA ARG A 694 8.61 22.39 13.13
C ARG A 694 8.25 21.93 11.73
N SER A 695 9.18 21.24 11.10
CA SER A 695 8.89 20.56 9.84
C SER A 695 7.82 19.50 10.10
N VAL A 696 6.67 19.67 9.46
CA VAL A 696 5.63 18.64 9.38
C VAL A 696 6.07 17.49 8.45
N LEU A 697 7.05 17.77 7.59
CA LEU A 697 7.56 16.89 6.55
C LEU A 697 8.62 15.90 7.06
N ALA A 698 9.37 16.25 8.11
CA ALA A 698 10.47 15.42 8.60
C ALA A 698 9.94 14.22 9.42
N PRO A 699 10.30 12.97 9.06
CA PRO A 699 9.94 11.78 9.82
C PRO A 699 10.81 11.65 11.08
N ASN A 700 10.39 12.26 12.18
CA ASN A 700 11.06 12.12 13.47
C ASN A 700 10.43 10.98 14.28
N PHE A 701 10.81 9.75 13.93
CA PHE A 701 10.45 8.53 14.64
C PHE A 701 11.37 8.31 15.85
N LEU A 702 10.83 7.74 16.91
CA LEU A 702 11.53 7.43 18.15
C LEU A 702 10.91 6.21 18.81
N TRP A 703 11.75 5.23 19.14
CA TRP A 703 11.36 4.12 20.00
C TRP A 703 11.48 4.52 21.47
N ILE A 704 10.43 4.19 22.23
CA ILE A 704 10.42 4.28 23.69
C ILE A 704 10.47 2.86 24.23
N VAL A 705 11.42 2.58 25.11
CA VAL A 705 11.70 1.22 25.61
C VAL A 705 11.81 1.21 27.14
N ASP A 706 11.84 0.03 27.74
CA ASP A 706 12.08 -0.16 29.18
C ASP A 706 11.05 0.53 30.07
N PHE A 707 9.77 0.47 29.67
CA PHE A 707 8.67 0.93 30.51
C PHE A 707 8.61 0.13 31.81
N PRO A 708 8.17 0.72 32.93
CA PRO A 708 7.85 -0.04 34.12
C PRO A 708 6.80 -1.11 33.81
N MET A 709 6.92 -2.27 34.43
CA MET A 709 5.99 -3.38 34.22
C MET A 709 4.66 -3.14 34.96
N PHE A 710 4.75 -2.56 36.16
CA PHE A 710 3.61 -2.30 37.03
C PHE A 710 3.52 -0.83 37.45
N ALA A 711 2.31 -0.36 37.72
CA ALA A 711 2.01 0.90 38.38
C ALA A 711 1.00 0.66 39.50
N ALA A 712 1.07 1.42 40.58
CA ALA A 712 0.07 1.35 41.64
C ALA A 712 -1.16 2.19 41.26
N ASN A 713 -2.34 1.61 41.38
CA ASN A 713 -3.60 2.33 41.26
C ASN A 713 -3.73 3.31 42.44
N GLU A 714 -3.95 4.59 42.16
CA GLU A 714 -4.00 5.63 43.19
C GLU A 714 -5.21 5.48 44.15
N GLU A 715 -6.30 4.87 43.70
CA GLU A 715 -7.54 4.71 44.47
C GLU A 715 -7.55 3.42 45.29
N THR A 716 -7.15 2.29 44.69
CA THR A 716 -7.22 0.97 45.32
C THR A 716 -5.91 0.55 45.97
N GLY A 717 -4.78 1.17 45.60
CA GLY A 717 -3.43 0.77 46.01
C GLY A 717 -2.96 -0.54 45.40
N GLN A 718 -3.77 -1.20 44.55
CA GLN A 718 -3.41 -2.44 43.88
C GLN A 718 -2.44 -2.18 42.71
N LEU A 719 -1.61 -3.17 42.38
CA LEU A 719 -0.73 -3.09 41.23
C LEU A 719 -1.51 -3.41 39.95
N GLU A 720 -1.32 -2.58 38.93
CA GLU A 720 -1.83 -2.76 37.58
C GLU A 720 -0.66 -2.82 36.60
N THR A 721 -0.87 -3.42 35.43
CA THR A 721 0.15 -3.40 34.37
C THR A 721 0.06 -2.12 33.56
N ILE A 722 1.19 -1.55 33.17
CA ILE A 722 1.22 -0.34 32.34
C ILE A 722 0.67 -0.61 30.92
N HIS A 723 0.95 -1.78 30.34
CA HIS A 723 0.51 -2.12 28.97
C HIS A 723 -0.59 -3.18 28.97
N HIS A 724 -0.22 -4.43 29.31
CA HIS A 724 -1.16 -5.54 29.43
C HIS A 724 -0.56 -6.67 30.28
N PRO A 725 -1.40 -7.54 30.88
CA PRO A 725 -0.95 -8.59 31.82
C PRO A 725 -0.07 -9.68 31.21
N PHE A 726 0.00 -9.78 29.88
CA PHE A 726 0.81 -10.78 29.16
C PHE A 726 2.25 -10.36 28.87
N THR A 727 2.68 -9.16 29.29
CA THR A 727 4.03 -8.64 28.97
C THR A 727 5.08 -9.28 29.87
N THR A 728 6.23 -9.67 29.32
CA THR A 728 7.35 -10.20 30.11
C THR A 728 8.23 -9.09 30.72
N ALA A 729 8.86 -9.39 31.85
CA ALA A 729 9.85 -8.51 32.46
C ALA A 729 11.15 -8.42 31.63
N HIS A 730 11.87 -7.33 31.80
CA HIS A 730 13.23 -7.20 31.28
C HIS A 730 14.11 -8.34 31.84
N PRO A 731 15.00 -8.96 31.03
CA PRO A 731 15.77 -10.14 31.46
C PRO A 731 16.55 -9.91 32.75
N GLU A 732 17.13 -8.72 32.92
CA GLU A 732 17.86 -8.32 34.13
C GLU A 732 16.97 -8.23 35.38
N ASP A 733 15.67 -7.93 35.21
CA ASP A 733 14.72 -7.74 36.30
C ASP A 733 13.88 -9.00 36.55
N MET A 734 14.05 -10.05 35.74
CA MET A 734 13.29 -11.31 35.84
C MET A 734 13.43 -11.99 37.21
N HIS A 735 14.60 -11.85 37.85
CA HIS A 735 14.82 -12.38 39.19
C HIS A 735 13.89 -11.73 40.23
N LYS A 736 13.67 -10.41 40.13
CA LYS A 736 12.76 -9.64 41.00
C LYS A 736 11.32 -10.08 40.82
N LEU A 737 10.92 -10.32 39.57
CA LEU A 737 9.59 -10.83 39.24
C LEU A 737 9.35 -12.21 39.87
N ARG A 738 10.29 -13.15 39.67
CA ARG A 738 10.16 -14.52 40.22
C ARG A 738 10.23 -14.56 41.75
N SER A 739 11.00 -13.68 42.38
CA SER A 739 11.06 -13.55 43.84
C SER A 739 9.93 -12.71 44.44
N LYS A 740 9.11 -12.05 43.61
CA LYS A 740 8.04 -11.11 44.01
C LYS A 740 8.55 -9.97 44.91
N GLN A 741 9.77 -9.50 44.66
CA GLN A 741 10.40 -8.42 45.44
C GLN A 741 10.62 -7.21 44.55
N ASP A 742 10.52 -6.01 45.14
CA ASP A 742 10.82 -4.75 44.44
C ASP A 742 10.04 -4.59 43.11
N LEU A 743 8.75 -4.92 43.15
CA LEU A 743 7.88 -4.97 41.96
C LEU A 743 7.79 -3.62 41.22
N ALA A 744 7.91 -2.52 41.95
CA ALA A 744 7.84 -1.17 41.40
C ALA A 744 9.04 -0.79 40.51
N SER A 745 10.18 -1.46 40.65
CA SER A 745 11.38 -1.18 39.85
C SER A 745 11.53 -2.09 38.63
N ILE A 746 10.63 -3.07 38.45
CA ILE A 746 10.70 -4.02 37.35
C ILE A 746 10.38 -3.30 36.04
N ARG A 747 11.34 -3.32 35.10
CA ARG A 747 11.11 -2.91 33.71
C ARG A 747 10.48 -4.05 32.93
N SER A 748 9.71 -3.69 31.93
CA SER A 748 9.09 -4.62 30.99
C SER A 748 9.87 -4.66 29.67
N GLN A 749 9.65 -5.73 28.89
CA GLN A 749 10.05 -5.76 27.48
C GLN A 749 8.97 -5.18 26.57
N SER A 750 8.22 -4.17 27.02
CA SER A 750 7.37 -3.38 26.14
C SER A 750 8.15 -2.25 25.47
N PHE A 751 7.58 -1.77 24.37
CA PHE A 751 8.16 -0.71 23.56
C PHE A 751 7.11 -0.08 22.67
N ASP A 752 7.20 1.25 22.52
CA ASP A 752 6.29 2.07 21.74
C ASP A 752 7.04 2.80 20.64
N LEU A 753 6.38 2.97 19.49
CA LEU A 753 6.87 3.79 18.40
C LEU A 753 6.15 5.13 18.39
N VAL A 754 6.93 6.20 18.52
CA VAL A 754 6.46 7.58 18.53
C VAL A 754 6.87 8.25 17.24
N TRP A 755 5.95 8.99 16.63
CA TRP A 755 6.22 9.87 15.50
C TRP A 755 5.71 11.27 15.82
N ASN A 756 6.63 12.25 15.86
CA ASN A 756 6.30 13.66 16.07
C ASN A 756 5.49 13.93 17.37
N GLY A 757 5.79 13.19 18.44
CA GLY A 757 5.08 13.31 19.73
C GLY A 757 3.74 12.58 19.80
N MET A 758 3.43 11.73 18.82
CA MET A 758 2.28 10.84 18.87
C MET A 758 2.72 9.39 18.81
N GLU A 759 2.22 8.58 19.75
CA GLU A 759 2.34 7.12 19.70
C GLU A 759 1.59 6.60 18.46
N ILE A 760 2.27 5.90 17.56
CA ILE A 760 1.67 5.31 16.37
C ILE A 760 1.48 3.79 16.50
N GLY A 761 2.10 3.17 17.48
CA GLY A 761 1.95 1.76 17.80
C GLY A 761 2.74 1.37 19.03
N GLY A 762 2.43 0.19 19.56
CA GLY A 762 3.04 -0.37 20.75
C GLY A 762 3.08 -1.89 20.70
N GLY A 763 3.99 -2.48 21.46
CA GLY A 763 4.18 -3.92 21.51
C GLY A 763 4.98 -4.37 22.72
N SER A 764 5.09 -5.69 22.87
CA SER A 764 5.93 -6.28 23.88
C SER A 764 6.31 -7.72 23.54
N VAL A 765 7.38 -8.20 24.17
CA VAL A 765 7.63 -9.64 24.28
C VAL A 765 6.69 -10.22 25.33
N ARG A 766 6.13 -11.40 25.06
CA ARG A 766 5.08 -12.01 25.89
C ARG A 766 5.65 -12.99 26.90
N ILE A 767 4.91 -13.20 27.99
CA ILE A 767 5.11 -14.34 28.87
C ILE A 767 4.63 -15.59 28.14
N HIS A 768 5.53 -16.55 27.92
CA HIS A 768 5.20 -17.84 27.30
C HIS A 768 5.08 -18.98 28.33
N GLU A 769 5.61 -18.80 29.55
CA GLU A 769 5.52 -19.77 30.64
C GLU A 769 4.17 -19.65 31.38
N ALA A 770 3.30 -20.67 31.30
CA ALA A 770 2.00 -20.68 31.98
C ALA A 770 2.12 -20.47 33.50
N ALA A 771 3.13 -21.05 34.15
CA ALA A 771 3.38 -20.89 35.58
C ALA A 771 3.71 -19.44 35.97
N LEU A 772 4.52 -18.75 35.15
CA LEU A 772 4.85 -17.34 35.35
C LEU A 772 3.61 -16.46 35.11
N GLN A 773 2.83 -16.75 34.07
CA GLN A 773 1.60 -16.00 33.78
C GLN A 773 0.57 -16.14 34.91
N ARG A 774 0.41 -17.34 35.48
CA ARG A 774 -0.46 -17.58 36.66
C ARG A 774 0.03 -16.79 37.88
N MET A 775 1.34 -16.78 38.13
CA MET A 775 1.92 -15.99 39.22
C MET A 775 1.64 -14.49 39.04
N VAL A 776 1.83 -13.95 37.84
CA VAL A 776 1.55 -12.54 37.55
C VAL A 776 0.07 -12.21 37.75
N LEU A 777 -0.84 -13.04 37.24
CA LEU A 777 -2.28 -12.79 37.36
C LEU A 777 -2.79 -12.95 38.79
N ALA A 778 -2.48 -14.06 39.46
CA ALA A 778 -3.05 -14.40 40.76
C ALA A 778 -2.31 -13.74 41.93
N ASP A 779 -0.98 -13.79 41.94
CA ASP A 779 -0.20 -13.42 43.13
C ASP A 779 0.20 -11.94 43.13
N ILE A 780 0.40 -11.34 41.95
CA ILE A 780 0.84 -9.95 41.80
C ILE A 780 -0.34 -9.03 41.54
N LEU A 781 -1.08 -9.28 40.45
CA LEU A 781 -2.19 -8.43 40.02
C LEU A 781 -3.50 -8.74 40.74
N GLN A 782 -3.62 -9.91 41.37
CA GLN A 782 -4.84 -10.37 42.06
C GLN A 782 -6.08 -10.37 41.14
N ILE A 783 -5.87 -10.68 39.86
CA ILE A 783 -6.92 -10.76 38.84
C ILE A 783 -7.48 -12.19 38.81
N GLU A 784 -8.81 -12.30 38.93
CA GLU A 784 -9.57 -13.53 38.64
C GLU A 784 -9.23 -13.97 37.21
N HIS A 785 -8.71 -15.18 37.00
CA HIS A 785 -8.18 -15.60 35.70
C HIS A 785 -8.80 -16.89 35.14
N SER A 786 -9.86 -17.44 35.75
CA SER A 786 -10.57 -18.62 35.23
C SER A 786 -11.08 -18.39 33.81
N HIS A 787 -11.40 -17.14 33.47
CA HIS A 787 -11.82 -16.76 32.14
C HIS A 787 -10.66 -16.71 31.11
N LEU A 788 -9.39 -16.82 31.53
CA LEU A 788 -8.20 -16.95 30.66
C LEU A 788 -7.71 -18.39 30.55
N GLN A 789 -8.46 -19.38 31.06
CA GLN A 789 -8.00 -20.76 31.08
C GLN A 789 -7.61 -21.26 29.68
N HIS A 790 -8.34 -20.89 28.62
CA HIS A 790 -8.01 -21.24 27.24
C HIS A 790 -6.63 -20.72 26.80
N LEU A 791 -6.22 -19.53 27.27
CA LEU A 791 -4.89 -18.98 27.00
C LEU A 791 -3.84 -19.71 27.84
N LEU A 792 -4.10 -19.95 29.12
CA LEU A 792 -3.17 -20.66 30.00
C LEU A 792 -2.92 -22.11 29.53
N ASP A 793 -3.95 -22.80 29.06
CA ASP A 793 -3.86 -24.14 28.46
C ASP A 793 -3.00 -24.09 27.18
N ALA A 794 -3.17 -23.05 26.36
CA ALA A 794 -2.35 -22.85 25.17
C ALA A 794 -0.88 -22.56 25.51
N LEU A 795 -0.60 -21.83 26.60
CA LEU A 795 0.77 -21.61 27.09
C LEU A 795 1.41 -22.91 27.59
N GLU A 796 0.64 -23.72 28.34
CA GLU A 796 1.07 -25.00 28.90
C GLU A 796 1.29 -26.09 27.84
N SER A 797 0.66 -25.94 26.67
CA SER A 797 0.80 -26.85 25.52
C SER A 797 2.11 -26.68 24.72
N GLY A 798 3.12 -26.03 25.30
CA GLY A 798 4.42 -25.80 24.65
C GLY A 798 4.46 -24.53 23.80
N CYS A 799 3.97 -23.41 24.34
CA CYS A 799 4.02 -22.13 23.64
C CYS A 799 5.47 -21.61 23.49
N PRO A 800 5.91 -21.23 22.28
CA PRO A 800 7.26 -20.73 22.07
C PRO A 800 7.43 -19.33 22.69
N PRO A 801 8.67 -18.89 22.99
CA PRO A 801 8.95 -17.48 23.22
C PRO A 801 8.45 -16.67 22.02
N HIS A 802 7.66 -15.63 22.27
CA HIS A 802 7.02 -14.85 21.21
C HIS A 802 6.83 -13.40 21.63
N GLY A 803 6.65 -12.54 20.64
CA GLY A 803 6.39 -11.14 20.84
C GLY A 803 5.78 -10.51 19.60
N GLY A 804 5.23 -9.32 19.76
CA GLY A 804 4.58 -8.66 18.65
C GLY A 804 4.28 -7.20 18.90
N PHE A 805 3.69 -6.60 17.89
CA PHE A 805 3.49 -5.15 17.79
C PHE A 805 2.14 -4.86 17.13
N ALA A 806 1.57 -3.70 17.42
CA ALA A 806 0.38 -3.23 16.75
C ALA A 806 0.55 -1.76 16.31
N ILE A 807 0.37 -1.48 15.03
CA ILE A 807 0.33 -0.11 14.50
C ILE A 807 -1.11 0.35 14.43
N GLY A 808 -1.43 1.50 15.03
CA GLY A 808 -2.71 2.19 14.84
C GLY A 808 -2.80 2.79 13.44
N LEU A 809 -3.29 2.02 12.47
CA LEU A 809 -3.29 2.40 11.05
C LEU A 809 -4.03 3.71 10.80
N ASP A 810 -5.14 3.97 11.48
CA ASP A 810 -5.89 5.21 11.32
C ASP A 810 -5.07 6.44 11.70
N ARG A 811 -4.32 6.36 12.80
CA ARG A 811 -3.42 7.43 13.26
C ARG A 811 -2.21 7.57 12.34
N TYR A 812 -1.58 6.46 11.97
CA TYR A 812 -0.43 6.44 11.07
C TYR A 812 -0.75 7.07 9.71
N ILE A 813 -1.88 6.67 9.09
CA ILE A 813 -2.31 7.21 7.81
C ILE A 813 -2.76 8.67 7.94
N SER A 814 -3.43 9.05 9.04
CA SER A 814 -3.79 10.45 9.29
C SER A 814 -2.57 11.36 9.35
N LEU A 815 -1.48 10.90 9.95
CA LEU A 815 -0.21 11.64 9.98
C LEU A 815 0.40 11.80 8.59
N ILE A 816 0.46 10.73 7.81
CA ILE A 816 0.95 10.76 6.42
C ILE A 816 0.14 11.75 5.57
N CYS A 817 -1.19 11.70 5.67
CA CYS A 817 -2.10 12.57 4.93
C CYS A 817 -2.18 14.01 5.49
N ARG A 818 -1.49 14.30 6.62
CA ARG A 818 -1.59 15.56 7.36
C ARG A 818 -3.03 15.93 7.69
N ALA A 819 -3.82 14.93 8.00
CA ALA A 819 -5.23 15.08 8.28
C ALA A 819 -5.43 15.64 9.69
N LYS A 820 -6.42 16.53 9.85
CA LYS A 820 -6.69 17.17 11.16
C LYS A 820 -7.31 16.20 12.17
N SER A 821 -7.91 15.12 11.66
CA SER A 821 -8.52 14.06 12.44
C SER A 821 -8.44 12.75 11.66
N ILE A 822 -8.37 11.63 12.39
CA ILE A 822 -8.41 10.29 11.79
C ILE A 822 -9.71 10.05 11.00
N ARG A 823 -10.77 10.83 11.26
CA ARG A 823 -12.03 10.80 10.49
C ARG A 823 -11.84 11.12 9.00
N GLU A 824 -10.76 11.83 8.63
CA GLU A 824 -10.46 12.15 7.24
C GLU A 824 -9.76 11.01 6.49
N VAL A 825 -9.39 9.93 7.18
CA VAL A 825 -8.79 8.72 6.57
C VAL A 825 -9.65 7.47 6.77
N ILE A 826 -10.85 7.65 7.34
CA ILE A 826 -11.89 6.63 7.50
C ILE A 826 -13.03 6.96 6.54
N ALA A 827 -13.54 5.97 5.81
CA ALA A 827 -14.59 6.19 4.81
C ALA A 827 -15.88 6.74 5.45
N PHE A 828 -16.38 6.07 6.50
CA PHE A 828 -17.60 6.41 7.23
C PHE A 828 -17.32 6.49 8.74
N PRO A 829 -16.75 7.60 9.22
CA PRO A 829 -16.40 7.76 10.63
C PRO A 829 -17.61 8.09 11.49
N LYS A 830 -17.49 7.86 12.80
CA LYS A 830 -18.43 8.35 13.82
C LYS A 830 -18.05 9.76 14.29
N THR A 831 -19.05 10.52 14.71
CA THR A 831 -18.91 11.86 15.31
C THR A 831 -18.25 11.81 16.69
N ILE A 832 -18.04 12.97 17.32
CA ILE A 832 -17.43 13.05 18.65
C ILE A 832 -18.24 12.33 19.75
N ASN A 833 -19.56 12.22 19.55
CA ASN A 833 -20.47 11.52 20.45
C ASN A 833 -20.61 10.03 20.11
N GLY A 834 -19.75 9.48 19.23
CA GLY A 834 -19.84 8.08 18.79
C GLY A 834 -21.01 7.77 17.84
N LYS A 835 -21.84 8.77 17.50
CA LYS A 835 -23.00 8.64 16.62
C LYS A 835 -22.61 8.69 15.14
N ASP A 836 -23.39 8.00 14.33
CA ASP A 836 -23.35 8.02 12.86
C ASP A 836 -24.50 8.89 12.33
N PRO A 837 -24.27 10.16 11.94
CA PRO A 837 -25.33 11.02 11.46
C PRO A 837 -25.85 10.60 10.07
N LEU A 838 -25.05 9.87 9.28
CA LEU A 838 -25.44 9.40 7.95
C LEU A 838 -26.58 8.39 8.02
N SER A 839 -26.43 7.38 8.88
CA SER A 839 -27.44 6.34 9.10
C SER A 839 -28.33 6.59 10.31
N LYS A 840 -28.07 7.68 11.05
CA LYS A 840 -28.70 8.00 12.33
C LYS A 840 -28.52 6.89 13.38
N ALA A 841 -27.36 6.25 13.39
CA ALA A 841 -27.04 5.18 14.35
C ALA A 841 -26.32 5.73 15.60
N PRO A 842 -26.49 5.10 16.78
CA PRO A 842 -27.34 3.94 17.06
C PRO A 842 -28.85 4.28 17.00
N VAL A 843 -29.69 3.27 16.78
CA VAL A 843 -31.16 3.40 16.73
C VAL A 843 -31.83 2.55 17.80
N ARG A 844 -33.03 2.93 18.21
CA ARG A 844 -33.88 2.10 19.09
C ARG A 844 -34.35 0.87 18.32
N ILE A 845 -34.22 -0.31 18.93
CA ILE A 845 -34.80 -1.56 18.45
C ILE A 845 -36.19 -1.79 19.04
N THR A 846 -37.00 -2.59 18.36
CA THR A 846 -38.37 -2.90 18.79
C THR A 846 -38.39 -3.76 20.05
N ASP A 847 -39.48 -3.70 20.83
CA ASP A 847 -39.62 -4.57 22.00
C ASP A 847 -39.73 -6.06 21.64
N GLU A 848 -40.13 -6.38 20.42
CA GLU A 848 -40.08 -7.75 19.89
C GLU A 848 -38.65 -8.24 19.73
N GLU A 849 -37.76 -7.43 19.16
CA GLU A 849 -36.32 -7.74 19.07
C GLU A 849 -35.68 -7.84 20.45
N LYS A 850 -36.03 -6.94 21.38
CA LYS A 850 -35.55 -7.02 22.78
C LYS A 850 -35.95 -8.34 23.44
N ARG A 851 -37.20 -8.80 23.24
CA ARG A 851 -37.69 -10.10 23.75
C ARG A 851 -36.89 -11.28 23.18
N LEU A 852 -36.51 -11.24 21.90
CA LEU A 852 -35.69 -12.28 21.27
C LEU A 852 -34.32 -12.45 21.94
N TYR A 853 -33.78 -11.37 22.51
CA TYR A 853 -32.49 -11.33 23.19
C TYR A 853 -32.60 -11.36 24.71
N HIS A 854 -33.82 -11.49 25.27
CA HIS A 854 -34.07 -11.49 26.71
C HIS A 854 -33.56 -10.21 27.43
N ILE A 855 -33.60 -9.06 26.75
CA ILE A 855 -33.19 -7.77 27.30
C ILE A 855 -34.39 -6.85 27.54
N ARG A 856 -34.25 -5.93 28.49
CA ARG A 856 -35.20 -4.84 28.74
C ARG A 856 -34.44 -3.54 28.96
N THR A 857 -34.99 -2.43 28.50
CA THR A 857 -34.49 -1.09 28.84
C THR A 857 -34.90 -0.80 30.29
N VAL A 858 -34.00 -0.22 31.08
CA VAL A 858 -34.32 0.28 32.41
C VAL A 858 -34.76 1.73 32.26
N ASP A 859 -35.90 2.10 32.83
CA ASP A 859 -36.36 3.49 32.84
C ASP A 859 -35.43 4.32 33.74
N VAL A 860 -34.57 5.11 33.11
CA VAL A 860 -33.82 6.17 33.77
C VAL A 860 -34.77 7.37 33.84
N GLY A 861 -35.03 7.90 35.03
CA GLY A 861 -36.09 8.89 35.28
C GLY A 861 -36.02 10.12 34.35
N GLU A 862 -37.16 10.80 34.17
CA GLU A 862 -37.41 11.87 33.18
C GLU A 862 -36.35 13.01 33.12
N GLY A 863 -35.50 13.17 34.13
CA GLY A 863 -34.47 14.21 34.19
C GLY A 863 -33.27 14.03 33.26
N GLU A 864 -32.89 12.80 32.88
CA GLU A 864 -31.74 12.57 31.98
C GLU A 864 -32.13 12.58 30.49
N ALA A 865 -33.38 12.23 30.18
CA ALA A 865 -33.90 12.24 28.82
C ALA A 865 -34.03 13.67 28.23
N GLU A 866 -34.39 14.66 29.06
CA GLU A 866 -34.44 16.07 28.66
C GLU A 866 -33.06 16.69 28.42
N GLU A 867 -32.00 16.17 29.06
CA GLU A 867 -30.63 16.62 28.83
C GLU A 867 -30.06 16.07 27.51
N GLU A 868 -30.36 14.81 27.14
CA GLU A 868 -29.97 14.27 25.84
C GLU A 868 -30.70 14.97 24.67
N GLU A 869 -32.01 15.25 24.79
CA GLU A 869 -32.75 15.98 23.75
C GLU A 869 -32.29 17.44 23.59
N LYS A 870 -31.85 18.10 24.67
CA LYS A 870 -31.26 19.46 24.60
C LYS A 870 -29.84 19.48 24.02
N ILE A 871 -29.13 18.35 24.06
CA ILE A 871 -27.80 18.20 23.43
C ILE A 871 -27.94 17.79 21.96
N GLU A 872 -29.06 17.18 21.56
CA GLU A 872 -29.38 16.83 20.17
C GLU A 872 -29.95 17.98 19.34
N ALA A 873 -30.53 19.01 19.97
CA ALA A 873 -30.99 20.26 19.35
C ALA A 873 -29.87 21.31 19.23
#